data_AF-A0A7X6XF96-F1
#
_entry.id   AF-A0A7X6XF96-F1
#
_cell.length_a   1.000
_cell.length_b   1.000
_cell.length_c   1.000
_cell.angle_alpha   90.00
_cell.angle_beta   90.00
_cell.angle_gamma   90.00
#
_symmetry.space_group_name_H-M   'P 1'
#
loop_
_entity.id
_entity.type
_entity.pdbx_description
1 polymer ?
#
loop_
_entity_poly.entity_id
_entity_poly.type
_entity_poly.pdbx_seq_one_letter_code
_entity_poly.pdbx_strand_id
1 'polypeptide(L)'
;FAQINVGVYQTDWDAAVASGIEIEKSKVTIEKAATSINLLTGEVDGEQTVEYGFDIIPAQFTTPETLNVDLNKDGTKENYVYLSMSYILANDATTGYAKATLEDLDFTFAPKNGNNINFSEGLNAVPVQRNWRTNIIGKILTGDVTFNITIDPIYDGEYNNGEAQPVNINGVYYATIQDAVNNVEDGDVVKIATGTYNEVIDVTNGKTFTIEAAGPDVVIAGINQQTNGTQASKVTVKGVTIDNSKATNGWFTGTAPNIYVCVGAWGGDLTFEDCNFIVDGSSSKETGVMTWWTTDDLVTLTFTNCTFDGKDENATNARSMQIYGNVNLTVTGCTFNTQKDYTLKYVAKDGNVATFSNNIVNNSENFIELGSSTYAGANYTANINNNTLGKDVNTHIIANSENQTVNVNGNVSVIAEGLVKDADGNYIASSTTGLTNALQYGATTIALEEGEYKMPSATANKTVTITGTKDVVVNVNKDGTDSQHTSGSTITFEGVTIQGAPDNYRGFPHTNAVNFKNCTIKNLLFLHSTTTFENCIFESTAEHCVWTYGAGDVTFTNCDFTYSDRCINVYSESNISHANVTFTKCKFITSNTNSEGAVEINSKLYTTGVTVNLNDCVAPTYGDMVFISKWDDTKDSKTTVKKDGVAYNAPIHTQN
;
A
#
# COMPACT_ATOMS: atom_id res chain seq x y z
N PHE A 1 -15.92 -29.84 2.70
CA PHE A 1 -14.61 -30.54 2.68
C PHE A 1 -13.73 -29.90 1.61
N ALA A 2 -12.41 -29.97 1.73
CA ALA A 2 -11.45 -29.62 0.67
C ALA A 2 -10.99 -30.90 -0.02
N GLN A 3 -10.77 -30.87 -1.34
CA GLN A 3 -10.17 -31.98 -2.09
C GLN A 3 -8.69 -31.67 -2.38
N ILE A 4 -7.81 -32.65 -2.26
CA ILE A 4 -6.38 -32.52 -2.57
C ILE A 4 -5.97 -33.62 -3.54
N ASN A 5 -5.39 -33.21 -4.65
CA ASN A 5 -5.04 -34.07 -5.77
C ASN A 5 -3.54 -33.97 -6.09
N VAL A 6 -2.94 -35.09 -6.48
CA VAL A 6 -1.58 -35.13 -7.03
C VAL A 6 -1.60 -35.74 -8.42
N GLY A 7 -1.00 -35.05 -9.38
CA GLY A 7 -0.81 -35.55 -10.73
C GLY A 7 0.58 -35.29 -11.28
N VAL A 8 0.98 -36.06 -12.28
CA VAL A 8 2.26 -35.89 -12.96
C VAL A 8 2.12 -35.67 -14.45
N TYR A 9 3.11 -35.00 -15.04
CA TYR A 9 3.23 -34.90 -16.49
C TYR A 9 3.31 -36.30 -17.10
N GLN A 10 2.64 -36.49 -18.25
CA GLN A 10 2.70 -37.75 -19.00
C GLN A 10 4.15 -38.17 -19.30
N THR A 11 5.01 -37.19 -19.61
CA THR A 11 6.44 -37.42 -19.88
C THR A 11 7.22 -37.95 -18.69
N ASP A 12 6.87 -37.53 -17.46
CA ASP A 12 7.50 -38.03 -16.23
C ASP A 12 7.03 -39.45 -15.91
N TRP A 13 5.74 -39.71 -16.10
CA TRP A 13 5.17 -41.05 -15.99
C TRP A 13 5.84 -42.04 -16.95
N ASP A 14 5.91 -41.69 -18.23
CA ASP A 14 6.51 -42.54 -19.26
C ASP A 14 8.00 -42.82 -18.96
N ALA A 15 8.74 -41.83 -18.45
CA ALA A 15 10.14 -41.97 -18.04
C ALA A 15 10.29 -42.89 -16.81
N ALA A 16 9.39 -42.79 -15.83
CA ALA A 16 9.36 -43.68 -14.67
C ALA A 16 9.10 -45.13 -15.10
N VAL A 17 8.09 -45.35 -15.96
CA VAL A 17 7.76 -46.67 -16.50
C VAL A 17 8.92 -47.25 -17.31
N ALA A 18 9.58 -46.45 -18.15
CA ALA A 18 10.77 -46.88 -18.90
C ALA A 18 11.94 -47.27 -17.98
N SER A 19 11.98 -46.72 -16.77
CA SER A 19 12.96 -47.05 -15.72
C SER A 19 12.52 -48.21 -14.83
N GLY A 20 11.39 -48.86 -15.13
CA GLY A 20 10.84 -49.99 -14.38
C GLY A 20 10.01 -49.59 -13.15
N ILE A 21 9.64 -48.32 -13.02
CA ILE A 21 8.85 -47.78 -11.91
C ILE A 21 7.45 -47.47 -12.44
N GLU A 22 6.52 -48.40 -12.23
CA GLU A 22 5.10 -48.19 -12.51
C GLU A 22 4.34 -48.08 -11.19
N ILE A 23 3.82 -46.89 -10.86
CA ILE A 23 3.11 -46.65 -9.61
C ILE A 23 1.77 -47.39 -9.59
N GLU A 24 1.53 -48.13 -8.52
CA GLU A 24 0.27 -48.86 -8.30
C GLU A 24 -0.58 -48.18 -7.24
N LYS A 25 0.05 -47.73 -6.14
CA LYS A 25 -0.66 -47.26 -4.96
C LYS A 25 -0.12 -45.94 -4.43
N SER A 26 -0.97 -45.17 -3.75
CA SER A 26 -0.56 -43.98 -3.01
C SER A 26 -1.06 -44.02 -1.57
N LYS A 27 -0.30 -43.39 -0.67
CA LYS A 27 -0.61 -43.09 0.74
C LYS A 27 -0.47 -41.57 0.91
N VAL A 28 -1.28 -40.96 1.77
CA VAL A 28 -1.04 -39.57 2.23
C VAL A 28 -1.24 -39.41 3.73
N THR A 29 -0.40 -38.57 4.34
CA THR A 29 -0.53 -38.10 5.73
C THR A 29 -0.77 -36.60 5.69
N ILE A 30 -1.80 -36.13 6.41
CA ILE A 30 -2.23 -34.72 6.43
C ILE A 30 -2.35 -34.27 7.88
N GLU A 31 -1.53 -33.30 8.28
CA GLU A 31 -1.57 -32.75 9.64
C GLU A 31 -2.63 -31.65 9.79
N LYS A 32 -3.06 -31.41 11.04
CA LYS A 32 -3.93 -30.29 11.45
C LYS A 32 -5.26 -30.18 10.70
N ALA A 33 -5.85 -31.30 10.28
CA ALA A 33 -7.22 -31.29 9.76
C ALA A 33 -8.22 -31.07 10.91
N ALA A 34 -9.33 -30.40 10.64
CA ALA A 34 -10.35 -30.18 11.65
C ALA A 34 -11.10 -31.49 11.99
N THR A 35 -11.61 -31.56 13.22
CA THR A 35 -12.33 -32.76 13.71
C THR A 35 -13.84 -32.61 13.65
N SER A 36 -14.35 -31.38 13.64
CA SER A 36 -15.79 -31.11 13.65
C SER A 36 -16.15 -29.82 12.90
N ILE A 37 -17.42 -29.73 12.49
CA ILE A 37 -18.01 -28.57 11.80
C ILE A 37 -19.38 -28.26 12.40
N ASN A 38 -19.63 -26.99 12.70
CA ASN A 38 -20.97 -26.47 12.96
C ASN A 38 -21.66 -26.20 11.63
N LEU A 39 -22.69 -26.99 11.30
CA LEU A 39 -23.40 -26.88 10.02
C LEU A 39 -24.22 -25.59 9.88
N LEU A 40 -24.52 -24.88 10.97
CA LEU A 40 -25.27 -23.61 10.93
C LEU A 40 -24.35 -22.41 10.71
N THR A 41 -23.19 -22.39 11.37
CA THR A 41 -22.27 -21.24 11.34
C THR A 41 -21.11 -21.44 10.37
N GLY A 42 -20.84 -22.68 9.97
CA GLY A 42 -19.66 -23.02 9.17
C GLY A 42 -18.37 -23.16 9.99
N GLU A 43 -18.37 -22.79 11.27
CA GLU A 43 -17.19 -22.87 12.14
C GLU A 43 -16.69 -24.30 12.30
N VAL A 44 -15.37 -24.47 12.38
CA VAL A 44 -14.70 -25.77 12.57
C VAL A 44 -13.88 -25.76 13.85
N ASP A 45 -13.67 -26.93 14.44
CA ASP A 45 -12.93 -27.07 15.70
C ASP A 45 -12.11 -28.38 15.78
N GLY A 46 -11.09 -28.35 16.64
CA GLY A 46 -10.12 -29.40 16.91
C GLY A 46 -9.10 -29.60 15.80
N GLU A 47 -8.02 -30.31 16.10
CA GLU A 47 -6.96 -30.66 15.14
C GLU A 47 -6.66 -32.15 15.24
N GLN A 48 -6.47 -32.81 14.09
CA GLN A 48 -6.02 -34.20 14.02
C GLN A 48 -5.13 -34.44 12.80
N THR A 49 -4.24 -35.43 12.93
CA THR A 49 -3.54 -36.05 11.80
C THR A 49 -4.50 -37.02 11.10
N VAL A 50 -4.66 -36.86 9.78
CA VAL A 50 -5.44 -37.76 8.93
C VAL A 50 -4.48 -38.60 8.09
N GLU A 51 -4.55 -39.91 8.26
CA GLU A 51 -3.78 -40.87 7.47
C GLU A 51 -4.69 -41.65 6.51
N TYR A 52 -4.41 -41.54 5.21
CA TYR A 52 -4.96 -42.41 4.19
C TYR A 52 -3.91 -43.48 3.85
N GLY A 53 -4.21 -44.74 4.15
CA GLY A 53 -3.35 -45.88 3.84
C GLY A 53 -3.13 -46.11 2.34
N PHE A 54 -2.24 -47.03 1.99
CA PHE A 54 -1.99 -47.38 0.58
C PHE A 54 -3.25 -47.92 -0.11
N ASP A 55 -3.65 -47.27 -1.18
CA ASP A 55 -4.71 -47.73 -2.08
C ASP A 55 -4.35 -47.46 -3.54
N ILE A 56 -5.06 -48.10 -4.47
CA ILE A 56 -4.85 -48.00 -5.92
C ILE A 56 -4.97 -46.54 -6.36
N ILE A 57 -4.01 -46.06 -7.16
CA ILE A 57 -4.06 -44.71 -7.71
C ILE A 57 -5.19 -44.56 -8.74
N PRO A 58 -5.81 -43.37 -8.90
CA PRO A 58 -6.90 -43.19 -9.86
C PRO A 58 -6.55 -43.57 -11.31
N ALA A 59 -5.30 -43.35 -11.73
CA ALA A 59 -4.81 -43.77 -13.05
C ALA A 59 -4.78 -45.30 -13.28
N GLN A 60 -4.89 -46.10 -12.21
CA GLN A 60 -4.84 -47.57 -12.25
C GLN A 60 -6.19 -48.22 -11.87
N PHE A 61 -7.27 -47.44 -11.78
CA PHE A 61 -8.62 -47.99 -11.63
C PHE A 61 -9.01 -48.86 -12.83
N THR A 62 -10.05 -49.70 -12.64
CA THR A 62 -10.60 -50.54 -13.72
C THR A 62 -10.97 -49.71 -14.96
N THR A 63 -11.47 -48.49 -14.73
CA THR A 63 -11.56 -47.43 -15.72
C THR A 63 -10.59 -46.33 -15.29
N PRO A 64 -9.42 -46.18 -15.93
CA PRO A 64 -8.42 -45.18 -15.55
C PRO A 64 -9.00 -43.76 -15.56
N GLU A 65 -8.75 -43.00 -14.50
CA GLU A 65 -9.10 -41.59 -14.42
C GLU A 65 -7.89 -40.71 -14.72
N THR A 66 -8.15 -39.57 -15.38
CA THR A 66 -7.15 -38.51 -15.62
C THR A 66 -7.45 -37.31 -14.72
N LEU A 67 -6.39 -36.59 -14.33
CA LEU A 67 -6.53 -35.33 -13.62
C LEU A 67 -6.54 -34.19 -14.63
N ASN A 68 -7.69 -33.52 -14.77
CA ASN A 68 -7.87 -32.45 -15.76
C ASN A 68 -7.86 -31.09 -15.06
N VAL A 69 -6.83 -30.28 -15.31
CA VAL A 69 -6.58 -29.00 -14.62
C VAL A 69 -6.10 -27.97 -15.62
N ASP A 70 -6.62 -26.75 -15.56
CA ASP A 70 -6.12 -25.59 -16.32
C ASP A 70 -4.95 -24.97 -15.54
N LEU A 71 -3.75 -25.47 -15.78
CA LEU A 71 -2.56 -25.06 -15.04
C LEU A 71 -2.02 -23.71 -15.54
N ASN A 72 -2.20 -23.42 -16.83
CA ASN A 72 -1.68 -22.22 -17.48
C ASN A 72 -2.66 -21.03 -17.46
N LYS A 73 -3.91 -21.25 -17.03
CA LYS A 73 -5.01 -20.29 -16.93
C LYS A 73 -5.48 -19.73 -18.29
N ASP A 74 -5.42 -20.53 -19.34
CA ASP A 74 -5.88 -20.14 -20.68
C ASP A 74 -7.37 -20.45 -20.93
N GLY A 75 -8.03 -21.10 -19.98
CA GLY A 75 -9.43 -21.53 -20.06
C GLY A 75 -9.64 -22.95 -20.57
N THR A 76 -8.57 -23.66 -20.93
CA THR A 76 -8.59 -25.05 -21.40
C THR A 76 -7.90 -25.96 -20.39
N LYS A 77 -8.56 -27.03 -19.96
CA LYS A 77 -7.96 -27.99 -19.01
C LYS A 77 -6.96 -28.91 -19.71
N GLU A 78 -5.75 -29.01 -19.17
CA GLU A 78 -4.76 -30.02 -19.56
C GLU A 78 -4.94 -31.33 -18.79
N ASN A 79 -4.46 -32.45 -19.36
CA ASN A 79 -4.59 -33.78 -18.78
C ASN A 79 -3.27 -34.24 -18.14
N TYR A 80 -3.36 -34.77 -16.92
CA TYR A 80 -2.24 -35.30 -16.14
C TYR A 80 -2.53 -36.73 -15.65
N VAL A 81 -1.47 -37.50 -15.40
CA VAL A 81 -1.60 -38.85 -14.81
C VAL A 81 -1.92 -38.70 -13.33
N TYR A 82 -3.05 -39.27 -12.90
CA TYR A 82 -3.63 -39.01 -11.58
C TYR A 82 -3.13 -40.01 -10.52
N LEU A 83 -2.31 -39.52 -9.59
CA LEU A 83 -1.61 -40.36 -8.59
C LEU A 83 -2.34 -40.46 -7.24
N SER A 84 -3.01 -39.41 -6.79
CA SER A 84 -3.67 -39.41 -5.48
C SER A 84 -4.84 -38.45 -5.43
N MET A 85 -5.92 -38.86 -4.75
CA MET A 85 -7.11 -38.07 -4.45
C MET A 85 -7.45 -38.24 -2.97
N SER A 86 -7.56 -37.14 -2.23
CA SER A 86 -7.92 -37.15 -0.81
C SER A 86 -8.87 -36.01 -0.46
N TYR A 87 -9.58 -36.13 0.66
CA TYR A 87 -10.51 -35.12 1.16
C TYR A 87 -10.25 -34.83 2.62
N ILE A 88 -10.22 -33.56 3.02
CA ILE A 88 -10.09 -33.18 4.43
C ILE A 88 -11.12 -32.14 4.83
N LEU A 89 -11.44 -32.06 6.12
CA LEU A 89 -12.11 -30.89 6.65
C LEU A 89 -11.03 -29.84 6.96
N ALA A 90 -10.94 -28.80 6.14
CA ALA A 90 -9.92 -27.77 6.32
C ALA A 90 -10.16 -27.01 7.63
N ASN A 91 -9.09 -26.81 8.39
CA ASN A 91 -9.11 -26.16 9.69
C ASN A 91 -8.87 -24.65 9.57
N ASP A 92 -9.90 -23.93 9.14
CA ASP A 92 -9.90 -22.45 9.14
C ASP A 92 -10.50 -21.93 10.45
N ALA A 93 -9.73 -21.15 11.19
CA ALA A 93 -10.10 -20.62 12.51
C ALA A 93 -11.17 -19.51 12.49
N THR A 94 -11.60 -19.04 11.31
CA THR A 94 -12.49 -17.87 11.21
C THR A 94 -13.93 -18.24 10.88
N THR A 95 -14.18 -18.77 9.68
CA THR A 95 -15.54 -18.90 9.11
C THR A 95 -15.79 -20.25 8.45
N GLY A 96 -14.75 -21.09 8.35
CA GLY A 96 -14.78 -22.33 7.59
C GLY A 96 -14.72 -22.13 6.07
N TYR A 97 -14.65 -20.88 5.58
CA TYR A 97 -14.54 -20.56 4.16
C TYR A 97 -13.22 -19.90 3.78
N ALA A 98 -12.41 -19.45 4.76
CA ALA A 98 -11.11 -18.87 4.47
C ALA A 98 -10.11 -19.96 4.06
N LYS A 99 -9.04 -19.54 3.40
CA LYS A 99 -7.92 -20.41 3.06
C LYS A 99 -7.18 -20.81 4.33
N ALA A 100 -6.97 -22.11 4.49
CA ALA A 100 -6.06 -22.68 5.46
C ALA A 100 -4.78 -23.14 4.75
N THR A 101 -3.75 -23.40 5.54
CA THR A 101 -2.45 -23.83 5.05
C THR A 101 -2.11 -25.16 5.70
N LEU A 102 -1.84 -26.17 4.89
CA LEU A 102 -1.32 -27.45 5.37
C LEU A 102 0.19 -27.37 5.53
N GLU A 103 0.66 -27.95 6.62
CA GLU A 103 2.07 -28.15 6.93
C GLU A 103 2.37 -29.66 6.87
N ASP A 104 3.61 -30.00 6.49
CA ASP A 104 4.11 -31.37 6.50
C ASP A 104 3.23 -32.38 5.71
N LEU A 105 2.64 -31.95 4.59
CA LEU A 105 1.89 -32.85 3.72
C LEU A 105 2.83 -33.89 3.11
N ASP A 106 2.56 -35.18 3.35
CA ASP A 106 3.46 -36.27 2.95
C ASP A 106 2.73 -37.31 2.10
N PHE A 107 3.10 -37.41 0.83
CA PHE A 107 2.64 -38.45 -0.08
C PHE A 107 3.69 -39.53 -0.26
N THR A 108 3.26 -40.79 -0.21
CA THR A 108 4.10 -41.93 -0.58
C THR A 108 3.50 -42.68 -1.75
N PHE A 109 4.27 -42.88 -2.82
CA PHE A 109 3.88 -43.62 -4.02
C PHE A 109 4.59 -44.99 -4.06
N ALA A 110 3.81 -46.06 -4.09
CA ALA A 110 4.31 -47.43 -4.15
C ALA A 110 4.22 -47.99 -5.57
N PRO A 111 5.36 -48.35 -6.20
CA PRO A 111 5.36 -49.04 -7.48
C PRO A 111 4.96 -50.51 -7.35
N LYS A 112 4.57 -51.12 -8.48
CA LYS A 112 4.33 -52.58 -8.56
C LYS A 112 5.57 -53.39 -8.15
N ASN A 113 6.77 -52.86 -8.43
CA ASN A 113 8.04 -53.43 -8.05
C ASN A 113 9.02 -52.30 -7.68
N GLY A 114 9.88 -52.53 -6.68
CA GLY A 114 10.91 -51.58 -6.25
C GLY A 114 10.60 -50.88 -4.93
N ASN A 115 11.30 -49.78 -4.65
CA ASN A 115 11.14 -49.01 -3.43
C ASN A 115 10.07 -47.92 -3.60
N ASN A 116 9.44 -47.54 -2.49
CA ASN A 116 8.52 -46.42 -2.46
C ASN A 116 9.22 -45.09 -2.78
N ILE A 117 8.48 -44.18 -3.40
CA ILE A 117 8.88 -42.79 -3.62
C ILE A 117 8.15 -41.93 -2.58
N ASN A 118 8.90 -41.19 -1.77
CA ASN A 118 8.32 -40.23 -0.83
C ASN A 118 8.36 -38.83 -1.43
N PHE A 119 7.23 -38.14 -1.38
CA PHE A 119 7.04 -36.78 -1.85
C PHE A 119 6.47 -35.94 -0.71
N SER A 120 7.38 -35.34 0.05
CA SER A 120 7.10 -34.42 1.17
C SER A 120 7.92 -33.13 1.08
N GLU A 121 9.03 -33.13 0.32
CA GLU A 121 9.87 -31.95 0.17
C GLU A 121 9.15 -30.85 -0.64
N GLY A 122 9.15 -29.63 -0.09
CA GLY A 122 8.46 -28.48 -0.68
C GLY A 122 6.97 -28.39 -0.38
N LEU A 123 6.39 -29.35 0.35
CA LEU A 123 4.98 -29.35 0.74
C LEU A 123 4.73 -28.72 2.13
N ASN A 124 5.57 -27.74 2.48
CA ASN A 124 5.43 -26.91 3.66
C ASN A 124 4.72 -25.63 3.23
N ALA A 125 3.46 -25.48 3.65
CA ALA A 125 2.55 -24.39 3.29
C ALA A 125 1.68 -24.60 2.02
N VAL A 126 1.06 -25.76 1.89
CA VAL A 126 0.10 -26.05 0.80
C VAL A 126 -1.25 -25.37 1.09
N PRO A 127 -1.75 -24.46 0.24
CA PRO A 127 -3.05 -23.83 0.46
C PRO A 127 -4.21 -24.80 0.20
N VAL A 128 -5.19 -24.78 1.10
CA VAL A 128 -6.44 -25.54 0.99
C VAL A 128 -7.63 -24.69 1.42
N GLN A 129 -8.80 -24.98 0.87
CA GLN A 129 -10.03 -24.28 1.20
C GLN A 129 -11.22 -25.24 1.09
N ARG A 130 -12.18 -25.13 1.99
CA ARG A 130 -13.41 -25.93 1.90
C ARG A 130 -14.16 -25.60 0.62
N ASN A 131 -14.75 -26.62 0.00
CA ASN A 131 -15.47 -26.53 -1.28
C ASN A 131 -14.56 -26.08 -2.44
N TRP A 132 -13.25 -26.30 -2.31
CA TRP A 132 -12.29 -26.10 -3.37
C TRP A 132 -11.45 -27.36 -3.54
N ARG A 133 -10.79 -27.44 -4.70
CA ARG A 133 -9.87 -28.51 -5.07
C ARG A 133 -8.46 -27.95 -5.18
N THR A 134 -7.54 -28.46 -4.37
CA THR A 134 -6.11 -28.18 -4.50
C THR A 134 -5.48 -29.24 -5.41
N ASN A 135 -4.78 -28.82 -6.47
CA ASN A 135 -4.05 -29.70 -7.38
C ASN A 135 -2.54 -29.45 -7.26
N ILE A 136 -1.78 -30.51 -7.03
CA ILE A 136 -0.32 -30.52 -7.02
C ILE A 136 0.14 -31.25 -8.28
N ILE A 137 0.73 -30.52 -9.22
CA ILE A 137 1.03 -31.03 -10.56
C ILE A 137 2.49 -30.79 -10.89
N GLY A 138 3.20 -31.84 -11.31
CA GLY A 138 4.61 -31.67 -11.64
C GLY A 138 5.32 -32.88 -12.21
N LYS A 139 6.65 -32.77 -12.18
CA LYS A 139 7.59 -33.86 -12.35
C LYS A 139 7.98 -34.34 -10.94
N ILE A 140 7.51 -35.52 -10.55
CA ILE A 140 7.57 -36.03 -9.16
C ILE A 140 8.25 -37.39 -9.10
N LEU A 141 8.12 -38.21 -10.15
CA LEU A 141 8.55 -39.61 -10.12
C LEU A 141 10.01 -39.81 -10.53
N THR A 142 10.59 -38.90 -11.32
CA THR A 142 11.95 -39.04 -11.85
C THR A 142 12.83 -37.81 -11.66
N GLY A 143 14.12 -38.04 -11.36
CA GLY A 143 15.14 -36.99 -11.27
C GLY A 143 14.80 -35.90 -10.25
N ASP A 144 15.12 -34.65 -10.58
CA ASP A 144 14.80 -33.49 -9.74
C ASP A 144 13.29 -33.19 -9.74
N VAL A 145 12.72 -33.06 -8.54
CA VAL A 145 11.30 -32.77 -8.32
C VAL A 145 11.00 -31.30 -8.61
N THR A 146 9.98 -31.06 -9.44
CA THR A 146 9.47 -29.71 -9.75
C THR A 146 7.96 -29.77 -9.87
N PHE A 147 7.23 -28.88 -9.21
CA PHE A 147 5.76 -28.90 -9.22
C PHE A 147 5.17 -27.50 -9.03
N ASN A 148 3.89 -27.38 -9.37
CA ASN A 148 3.04 -26.23 -9.13
C ASN A 148 1.84 -26.64 -8.28
N ILE A 149 1.30 -25.69 -7.51
CA ILE A 149 0.07 -25.88 -6.74
C ILE A 149 -0.97 -24.90 -7.28
N THR A 150 -2.15 -25.41 -7.62
CA THR A 150 -3.33 -24.60 -7.97
C THR A 150 -4.49 -24.91 -7.05
N ILE A 151 -5.38 -23.94 -6.85
CA ILE A 151 -6.63 -24.11 -6.10
C ILE A 151 -7.80 -23.73 -7.02
N ASP A 152 -8.72 -24.67 -7.22
CA ASP A 152 -9.83 -24.59 -8.18
C ASP A 152 -11.16 -24.52 -7.40
N PRO A 153 -12.01 -23.49 -7.61
CA PRO A 153 -13.32 -23.34 -6.99
C PRO A 153 -14.39 -24.28 -7.57
N ILE A 154 -14.02 -25.43 -8.13
CA ILE A 154 -14.93 -26.37 -8.79
C ILE A 154 -16.08 -26.91 -7.90
N TYR A 155 -16.09 -26.63 -6.60
CA TYR A 155 -17.21 -26.96 -5.71
C TYR A 155 -17.83 -25.72 -5.06
N ASP A 156 -17.51 -24.51 -5.53
CA ASP A 156 -18.13 -23.28 -5.06
C ASP A 156 -19.57 -23.17 -5.60
N GLY A 157 -20.47 -22.62 -4.78
CA GLY A 157 -21.91 -22.61 -5.03
C GLY A 157 -22.67 -23.85 -4.49
N GLU A 158 -24.01 -23.81 -4.57
CA GLU A 158 -24.86 -24.96 -4.20
C GLU A 158 -25.10 -25.86 -5.40
N TYR A 159 -25.05 -27.17 -5.18
CA TYR A 159 -25.34 -28.16 -6.22
C TYR A 159 -26.73 -28.75 -6.01
N ASN A 160 -27.71 -28.24 -6.74
CA ASN A 160 -29.06 -28.79 -6.75
C ASN A 160 -29.20 -29.75 -7.94
N ASN A 161 -29.48 -31.03 -7.65
CA ASN A 161 -29.64 -32.09 -8.67
C ASN A 161 -28.45 -32.25 -9.65
N GLY A 162 -27.23 -31.93 -9.20
CA GLY A 162 -26.01 -32.04 -10.02
C GLY A 162 -25.70 -30.82 -10.87
N GLU A 163 -26.50 -29.75 -10.80
CA GLU A 163 -26.22 -28.47 -11.44
C GLU A 163 -25.79 -27.45 -10.38
N ALA A 164 -24.66 -26.78 -10.62
CA ALA A 164 -24.21 -25.66 -9.79
C ALA A 164 -25.19 -24.48 -9.92
N GLN A 165 -25.59 -23.92 -8.78
CA GLN A 165 -26.36 -22.71 -8.65
C GLN A 165 -25.46 -21.67 -8.00
N PRO A 166 -24.73 -20.88 -8.81
CA PRO A 166 -23.67 -20.01 -8.33
C PRO A 166 -24.19 -18.73 -7.66
N VAL A 167 -25.48 -18.44 -7.74
CA VAL A 167 -26.06 -17.18 -7.28
C VAL A 167 -27.08 -17.42 -6.18
N ASN A 168 -27.01 -16.63 -5.11
CA ASN A 168 -27.91 -16.74 -3.97
C ASN A 168 -28.57 -15.41 -3.62
N ILE A 169 -29.87 -15.45 -3.32
CA ILE A 169 -30.61 -14.37 -2.65
C ILE A 169 -31.33 -15.00 -1.46
N ASN A 170 -30.98 -14.60 -0.23
CA ASN A 170 -31.68 -15.01 1.00
C ASN A 170 -31.91 -16.53 1.13
N GLY A 171 -30.96 -17.37 0.68
CA GLY A 171 -31.09 -18.83 0.72
C GLY A 171 -31.83 -19.45 -0.48
N VAL A 172 -32.31 -18.64 -1.43
CA VAL A 172 -32.81 -19.09 -2.73
C VAL A 172 -31.67 -19.05 -3.74
N TYR A 173 -31.50 -20.13 -4.50
CA TYR A 173 -30.38 -20.31 -5.41
C TYR A 173 -30.84 -20.24 -6.87
N TYR A 174 -30.01 -19.63 -7.71
CA TYR A 174 -30.27 -19.37 -9.12
C TYR A 174 -29.10 -19.84 -9.99
N ALA A 175 -29.42 -20.24 -11.21
CA ALA A 175 -28.45 -20.76 -12.18
C ALA A 175 -27.66 -19.65 -12.86
N THR A 176 -28.28 -18.48 -13.04
CA THR A 176 -27.69 -17.29 -13.69
C THR A 176 -27.86 -16.07 -12.81
N ILE A 177 -27.02 -15.06 -13.04
CA ILE A 177 -27.12 -13.80 -12.29
C ILE A 177 -28.36 -13.05 -12.75
N GLN A 178 -28.68 -13.07 -14.05
CA GLN A 178 -29.89 -12.43 -14.56
C GLN A 178 -31.18 -13.00 -13.96
N ASP A 179 -31.28 -14.33 -13.79
CA ASP A 179 -32.47 -14.94 -13.17
C ASP A 179 -32.65 -14.48 -11.72
N ALA A 180 -31.55 -14.35 -10.97
CA ALA A 180 -31.57 -13.80 -9.62
C ALA A 180 -32.05 -12.35 -9.64
N VAL A 181 -31.47 -11.50 -10.50
CA VAL A 181 -31.83 -10.08 -10.66
C VAL A 181 -33.28 -9.88 -11.08
N ASN A 182 -33.86 -10.78 -11.86
CA ASN A 182 -35.27 -10.73 -12.24
C ASN A 182 -36.22 -11.00 -11.06
N ASN A 183 -35.73 -11.59 -9.96
CA ASN A 183 -36.51 -11.98 -8.78
C ASN A 183 -36.18 -11.15 -7.52
N VAL A 184 -35.32 -10.13 -7.62
CA VAL A 184 -34.98 -9.28 -6.45
C VAL A 184 -36.16 -8.45 -5.97
N GLU A 185 -36.25 -8.31 -4.66
CA GLU A 185 -37.05 -7.32 -3.97
C GLU A 185 -36.18 -6.19 -3.42
N ASP A 186 -36.82 -5.10 -2.98
CA ASP A 186 -36.10 -3.96 -2.42
C ASP A 186 -35.33 -4.36 -1.14
N GLY A 187 -34.03 -4.08 -1.13
CA GLY A 187 -33.11 -4.40 -0.05
C GLY A 187 -32.36 -5.72 -0.20
N ASP A 188 -32.66 -6.52 -1.23
CA ASP A 188 -32.00 -7.80 -1.43
C ASP A 188 -30.51 -7.68 -1.76
N VAL A 189 -29.76 -8.74 -1.44
CA VAL A 189 -28.35 -8.91 -1.78
C VAL A 189 -28.20 -10.16 -2.63
N VAL A 190 -27.78 -9.97 -3.88
CA VAL A 190 -27.47 -11.02 -4.85
C VAL A 190 -26.00 -11.41 -4.66
N LYS A 191 -25.75 -12.55 -4.01
CA LYS A 191 -24.40 -13.06 -3.79
C LYS A 191 -23.97 -13.97 -4.94
N ILE A 192 -22.81 -13.72 -5.52
CA ILE A 192 -22.29 -14.45 -6.68
C ILE A 192 -21.03 -15.22 -6.28
N ALA A 193 -21.04 -16.53 -6.46
CA ALA A 193 -19.89 -17.43 -6.26
C ALA A 193 -18.73 -17.08 -7.21
N THR A 194 -17.51 -17.45 -6.83
CA THR A 194 -16.31 -17.25 -7.66
C THR A 194 -16.50 -17.87 -9.05
N GLY A 195 -16.15 -17.14 -10.10
CA GLY A 195 -16.30 -17.63 -11.46
C GLY A 195 -16.31 -16.52 -12.51
N THR A 196 -16.20 -16.93 -13.78
CA THR A 196 -16.37 -16.03 -14.92
C THR A 196 -17.72 -16.25 -15.58
N TYR A 197 -18.53 -15.20 -15.58
CA TYR A 197 -19.87 -15.14 -16.15
C TYR A 197 -19.84 -14.20 -17.35
N ASN A 198 -20.10 -14.72 -18.54
CA ASN A 198 -20.12 -13.92 -19.78
C ASN A 198 -21.41 -13.09 -19.93
N GLU A 199 -22.16 -12.90 -18.84
CA GLU A 199 -23.44 -12.21 -18.77
C GLU A 199 -23.25 -10.68 -18.70
N VAL A 200 -24.03 -9.96 -19.49
CA VAL A 200 -24.31 -8.54 -19.26
C VAL A 200 -25.61 -8.50 -18.47
N ILE A 201 -25.58 -7.94 -17.27
CA ILE A 201 -26.70 -7.98 -16.34
C ILE A 201 -27.58 -6.76 -16.56
N ASP A 202 -28.83 -7.00 -16.96
CA ASP A 202 -29.87 -5.99 -17.05
C ASP A 202 -30.44 -5.71 -15.65
N VAL A 203 -30.19 -4.51 -15.13
CA VAL A 203 -30.65 -4.09 -13.80
C VAL A 203 -31.84 -3.14 -13.87
N THR A 204 -32.76 -3.36 -14.81
CA THR A 204 -33.78 -2.38 -15.21
C THR A 204 -35.17 -2.63 -14.59
N ASN A 205 -35.21 -3.16 -13.36
CA ASN A 205 -36.43 -3.62 -12.69
C ASN A 205 -37.06 -2.58 -11.74
N GLY A 206 -36.46 -1.39 -11.60
CA GLY A 206 -36.95 -0.33 -10.73
C GLY A 206 -36.74 -0.58 -9.23
N LYS A 207 -35.91 -1.56 -8.88
CA LYS A 207 -35.68 -1.98 -7.48
C LYS A 207 -34.42 -1.35 -6.91
N THR A 208 -34.31 -1.38 -5.58
CA THR A 208 -33.09 -1.03 -4.85
C THR A 208 -32.44 -2.28 -4.28
N PHE A 209 -31.26 -2.69 -4.74
CA PHE A 209 -30.62 -3.95 -4.31
C PHE A 209 -29.09 -3.91 -4.45
N THR A 210 -28.42 -4.95 -3.94
CA THR A 210 -26.96 -5.09 -4.02
C THR A 210 -26.58 -6.34 -4.82
N ILE A 211 -25.52 -6.24 -5.62
CA ILE A 211 -24.80 -7.36 -6.23
C ILE A 211 -23.44 -7.46 -5.55
N GLU A 212 -23.12 -8.61 -4.97
CA GLU A 212 -21.93 -8.78 -4.14
C GLU A 212 -21.18 -10.07 -4.51
N ALA A 213 -19.87 -9.94 -4.69
CA ALA A 213 -19.01 -11.11 -4.82
C ALA A 213 -18.96 -11.89 -3.50
N ALA A 214 -19.31 -13.18 -3.52
CA ALA A 214 -19.25 -14.07 -2.36
C ALA A 214 -17.82 -14.59 -2.07
N GLY A 215 -16.91 -14.43 -3.04
CA GLY A 215 -15.51 -14.83 -2.99
C GLY A 215 -14.66 -14.00 -3.97
N PRO A 216 -13.34 -14.23 -4.04
CA PRO A 216 -12.48 -13.57 -5.00
C PRO A 216 -12.83 -13.98 -6.45
N ASP A 217 -12.32 -13.24 -7.43
CA ASP A 217 -12.38 -13.62 -8.85
C ASP A 217 -13.79 -13.83 -9.44
N VAL A 218 -14.78 -13.06 -8.96
CA VAL A 218 -16.09 -12.95 -9.62
C VAL A 218 -15.98 -11.99 -10.80
N VAL A 219 -16.14 -12.51 -12.02
CA VAL A 219 -16.02 -11.73 -13.27
C VAL A 219 -17.34 -11.73 -14.03
N ILE A 220 -17.87 -10.56 -14.38
CA ILE A 220 -19.04 -10.39 -15.24
C ILE A 220 -18.69 -9.61 -16.51
N ALA A 221 -19.52 -9.71 -17.56
CA ALA A 221 -19.25 -9.01 -18.82
C ALA A 221 -19.73 -7.56 -18.85
N GLY A 222 -20.74 -7.20 -18.07
CA GLY A 222 -21.20 -5.81 -17.95
C GLY A 222 -22.45 -5.60 -17.09
N ILE A 223 -22.75 -4.34 -16.79
CA ILE A 223 -23.97 -3.89 -16.12
C ILE A 223 -24.74 -2.94 -17.02
N ASN A 224 -25.96 -3.30 -17.39
CA ASN A 224 -26.85 -2.53 -18.24
C ASN A 224 -27.96 -1.86 -17.44
N GLN A 225 -27.90 -0.53 -17.36
CA GLN A 225 -28.91 0.31 -16.74
C GLN A 225 -29.39 1.41 -17.68
N GLN A 226 -29.70 1.01 -18.91
CA GLN A 226 -30.17 1.87 -19.99
C GLN A 226 -31.71 2.10 -19.92
N THR A 227 -32.26 2.39 -18.74
CA THR A 227 -33.70 2.63 -18.53
C THR A 227 -33.98 3.81 -17.60
N ASN A 228 -35.19 4.37 -17.68
CA ASN A 228 -35.61 5.61 -17.02
C ASN A 228 -36.95 5.44 -16.28
N GLY A 229 -37.33 6.47 -15.51
CA GLY A 229 -38.60 6.49 -14.79
C GLY A 229 -38.72 5.34 -13.78
N THR A 230 -39.87 4.66 -13.75
CA THR A 230 -40.14 3.61 -12.75
C THR A 230 -39.33 2.33 -12.93
N GLN A 231 -38.63 2.17 -14.05
CA GLN A 231 -37.73 1.04 -14.31
C GLN A 231 -36.27 1.36 -13.94
N ALA A 232 -35.99 2.61 -13.57
CA ALA A 232 -34.69 3.03 -13.12
C ALA A 232 -34.39 2.47 -11.72
N SER A 233 -33.41 1.58 -11.62
CA SER A 233 -33.04 0.91 -10.37
C SER A 233 -31.96 1.67 -9.61
N LYS A 234 -31.79 1.28 -8.34
CA LYS A 234 -30.68 1.73 -7.48
C LYS A 234 -29.84 0.53 -7.10
N VAL A 235 -28.65 0.41 -7.65
CA VAL A 235 -27.85 -0.81 -7.50
C VAL A 235 -26.49 -0.48 -6.91
N THR A 236 -26.12 -1.23 -5.88
CA THR A 236 -24.74 -1.25 -5.37
C THR A 236 -24.06 -2.52 -5.84
N VAL A 237 -22.85 -2.43 -6.39
CA VAL A 237 -22.04 -3.56 -6.84
C VAL A 237 -20.75 -3.59 -6.02
N LYS A 238 -20.42 -4.72 -5.40
CA LYS A 238 -19.28 -4.84 -4.47
C LYS A 238 -18.34 -5.98 -4.84
N GLY A 239 -17.04 -5.68 -4.94
CA GLY A 239 -16.00 -6.70 -5.09
C GLY A 239 -16.01 -7.47 -6.42
N VAL A 240 -16.75 -6.99 -7.42
CA VAL A 240 -16.92 -7.66 -8.72
C VAL A 240 -15.91 -7.11 -9.74
N THR A 241 -15.33 -8.00 -10.54
CA THR A 241 -14.61 -7.62 -11.75
C THR A 241 -15.57 -7.54 -12.93
N ILE A 242 -15.53 -6.44 -13.67
CA ILE A 242 -16.37 -6.20 -14.85
C ILE A 242 -15.44 -6.08 -16.06
N ASP A 243 -15.50 -7.07 -16.95
CA ASP A 243 -14.59 -7.21 -18.09
C ASP A 243 -15.37 -7.21 -19.41
N ASN A 244 -15.29 -6.10 -20.15
CA ASN A 244 -16.02 -5.95 -21.42
C ASN A 244 -15.50 -6.87 -22.54
N SER A 245 -14.34 -7.52 -22.35
CA SER A 245 -13.85 -8.54 -23.28
C SER A 245 -14.69 -9.80 -23.26
N LYS A 246 -15.38 -10.08 -22.14
CA LYS A 246 -16.25 -11.26 -21.95
C LYS A 246 -17.61 -11.12 -22.64
N ALA A 247 -18.03 -9.90 -22.96
CA ALA A 247 -19.28 -9.67 -23.69
C ALA A 247 -19.17 -10.18 -25.14
N THR A 248 -20.16 -10.97 -25.56
CA THR A 248 -20.21 -11.62 -26.89
C THR A 248 -20.79 -10.73 -27.99
N ASN A 249 -21.63 -9.76 -27.64
CA ASN A 249 -22.22 -8.79 -28.56
C ASN A 249 -22.17 -7.37 -27.99
N GLY A 250 -22.10 -6.37 -28.87
CA GLY A 250 -22.19 -4.96 -28.49
C GLY A 250 -23.60 -4.64 -28.03
N TRP A 251 -23.73 -4.13 -26.81
CA TRP A 251 -25.01 -4.03 -26.10
C TRP A 251 -25.34 -2.61 -25.64
N PHE A 252 -24.35 -1.72 -25.56
CA PHE A 252 -24.60 -0.31 -25.28
C PHE A 252 -25.28 0.32 -26.49
N THR A 253 -26.47 0.86 -26.28
CA THR A 253 -27.29 1.52 -27.30
C THR A 253 -27.02 3.04 -27.29
N GLY A 254 -27.37 3.75 -28.38
CA GLY A 254 -27.07 5.18 -28.53
C GLY A 254 -25.80 5.49 -29.34
N THR A 255 -25.02 4.47 -29.67
CA THR A 255 -23.94 4.52 -30.67
C THR A 255 -24.32 3.66 -31.89
N ALA A 256 -23.68 3.91 -33.05
CA ALA A 256 -23.81 3.04 -34.22
C ALA A 256 -22.40 2.70 -34.74
N PRO A 257 -21.94 1.43 -34.65
CA PRO A 257 -22.63 0.27 -34.05
C PRO A 257 -22.75 0.34 -32.51
N ASN A 258 -23.52 -0.58 -31.93
CA ASN A 258 -23.52 -0.79 -30.48
C ASN A 258 -22.13 -1.25 -30.02
N ILE A 259 -21.70 -0.76 -28.87
CA ILE A 259 -20.36 -1.01 -28.32
C ILE A 259 -20.40 -1.86 -27.05
N TYR A 260 -19.24 -2.32 -26.61
CA TYR A 260 -19.03 -3.20 -25.46
C TYR A 260 -18.41 -2.37 -24.35
N VAL A 261 -19.25 -1.90 -23.44
CA VAL A 261 -18.81 -1.20 -22.23
C VAL A 261 -18.84 -2.15 -21.04
N CYS A 262 -18.15 -1.80 -19.96
CA CYS A 262 -18.32 -2.47 -18.68
C CYS A 262 -19.64 -2.04 -18.04
N VAL A 263 -19.96 -0.74 -18.09
CA VAL A 263 -21.20 -0.19 -17.51
C VAL A 263 -21.82 0.81 -18.48
N GLY A 264 -23.13 0.65 -18.70
CA GLY A 264 -23.93 1.51 -19.55
C GLY A 264 -25.12 2.04 -18.77
N ALA A 265 -25.23 3.35 -18.60
CA ALA A 265 -26.30 3.94 -17.79
C ALA A 265 -26.83 5.26 -18.36
N TRP A 266 -28.14 5.46 -18.24
CA TRP A 266 -28.76 6.78 -18.42
C TRP A 266 -30.04 7.00 -17.62
N GLY A 267 -30.31 6.14 -16.65
CA GLY A 267 -31.27 6.38 -15.58
C GLY A 267 -30.90 5.55 -14.35
N GLY A 268 -31.47 5.83 -13.18
CA GLY A 268 -31.17 5.11 -11.95
C GLY A 268 -29.89 5.57 -11.26
N ASP A 269 -29.58 4.96 -10.12
CA ASP A 269 -28.37 5.25 -9.33
C ASP A 269 -27.50 3.99 -9.28
N LEU A 270 -26.22 4.09 -9.64
CA LEU A 270 -25.27 2.98 -9.56
C LEU A 270 -24.11 3.34 -8.64
N THR A 271 -23.80 2.43 -7.72
CA THR A 271 -22.66 2.54 -6.80
C THR A 271 -21.76 1.31 -6.96
N PHE A 272 -20.45 1.54 -7.05
CA PHE A 272 -19.44 0.50 -7.18
C PHE A 272 -18.42 0.65 -6.04
N GLU A 273 -18.19 -0.43 -5.30
CA GLU A 273 -17.27 -0.48 -4.14
C GLU A 273 -16.27 -1.62 -4.34
N ASP A 274 -14.99 -1.33 -4.27
CA ASP A 274 -13.90 -2.31 -4.38
C ASP A 274 -13.99 -3.18 -5.66
N CYS A 275 -14.54 -2.61 -6.75
CA CYS A 275 -14.71 -3.29 -8.03
C CYS A 275 -13.50 -3.09 -8.95
N ASN A 276 -13.24 -4.06 -9.82
CA ASN A 276 -12.24 -3.93 -10.89
C ASN A 276 -12.92 -3.82 -12.26
N PHE A 277 -12.44 -2.91 -13.11
CA PHE A 277 -12.95 -2.71 -14.47
C PHE A 277 -11.84 -3.02 -15.46
N ILE A 278 -12.03 -4.07 -16.26
CA ILE A 278 -11.10 -4.47 -17.31
C ILE A 278 -11.63 -3.96 -18.65
N VAL A 279 -10.90 -3.02 -19.24
CA VAL A 279 -11.24 -2.39 -20.52
C VAL A 279 -10.35 -2.96 -21.62
N ASP A 280 -10.94 -3.73 -22.53
CA ASP A 280 -10.25 -4.43 -23.62
C ASP A 280 -9.44 -3.48 -24.52
N GLY A 281 -10.00 -2.30 -24.84
CA GLY A 281 -9.29 -1.29 -25.62
C GLY A 281 -9.29 -1.55 -27.14
N SER A 282 -9.72 -2.72 -27.62
CA SER A 282 -9.94 -2.94 -29.05
C SER A 282 -11.14 -2.16 -29.59
N SER A 283 -11.29 -2.15 -30.92
CA SER A 283 -12.36 -1.39 -31.59
C SER A 283 -13.74 -1.76 -31.05
N SER A 284 -14.54 -0.75 -30.70
CA SER A 284 -15.86 -0.89 -30.04
C SER A 284 -15.81 -1.40 -28.59
N LYS A 285 -14.63 -1.61 -27.99
CA LYS A 285 -14.44 -2.03 -26.60
C LYS A 285 -13.55 -1.06 -25.80
N GLU A 286 -13.47 0.19 -26.25
CA GLU A 286 -12.51 1.18 -25.74
C GLU A 286 -12.92 1.85 -24.43
N THR A 287 -14.14 1.64 -23.94
CA THR A 287 -14.73 2.43 -22.85
C THR A 287 -15.20 1.53 -21.71
N GLY A 288 -14.74 1.80 -20.48
CA GLY A 288 -15.22 1.14 -19.27
C GLY A 288 -16.66 1.54 -18.93
N VAL A 289 -16.87 2.78 -18.49
CA VAL A 289 -18.20 3.31 -18.12
C VAL A 289 -18.67 4.31 -19.16
N MET A 290 -19.91 4.18 -19.62
CA MET A 290 -20.51 5.11 -20.57
C MET A 290 -21.92 5.51 -20.19
N THR A 291 -22.21 6.80 -20.35
CA THR A 291 -23.57 7.36 -20.27
C THR A 291 -23.88 8.17 -21.53
N TRP A 292 -25.16 8.52 -21.76
CA TRP A 292 -25.58 9.20 -23.00
C TRP A 292 -26.68 10.26 -22.78
N TRP A 293 -26.89 11.13 -23.78
CA TRP A 293 -27.88 12.23 -23.78
C TRP A 293 -29.29 11.76 -24.10
N THR A 294 -29.85 10.85 -23.30
CA THR A 294 -31.16 10.27 -23.63
C THR A 294 -32.31 10.86 -22.84
N THR A 295 -32.10 11.38 -21.62
CA THR A 295 -33.19 11.81 -20.73
C THR A 295 -32.89 13.02 -19.84
N ASP A 296 -33.95 13.52 -19.21
CA ASP A 296 -33.92 14.54 -18.15
C ASP A 296 -33.83 13.93 -16.74
N ASP A 297 -33.90 12.60 -16.60
CA ASP A 297 -33.74 11.93 -15.31
C ASP A 297 -32.28 12.07 -14.83
N LEU A 298 -32.09 12.44 -13.57
CA LEU A 298 -30.78 12.52 -12.95
C LEU A 298 -30.27 11.10 -12.66
N VAL A 299 -29.06 10.81 -13.12
CA VAL A 299 -28.30 9.59 -12.78
C VAL A 299 -27.25 9.95 -11.73
N THR A 300 -27.14 9.15 -10.68
CA THR A 300 -26.00 9.22 -9.75
C THR A 300 -25.08 8.04 -9.97
N LEU A 301 -23.82 8.31 -10.29
CA LEU A 301 -22.77 7.28 -10.36
C LEU A 301 -21.76 7.50 -9.25
N THR A 302 -21.47 6.44 -8.48
CA THR A 302 -20.48 6.48 -7.39
C THR A 302 -19.49 5.33 -7.55
N PHE A 303 -18.20 5.63 -7.44
CA PHE A 303 -17.11 4.66 -7.48
C PHE A 303 -16.21 4.90 -6.27
N THR A 304 -16.01 3.88 -5.44
CA THR A 304 -15.16 3.93 -4.25
C THR A 304 -14.17 2.79 -4.29
N ASN A 305 -12.88 3.10 -4.20
CA ASN A 305 -11.78 2.12 -4.18
C ASN A 305 -11.78 1.17 -5.39
N CYS A 306 -12.25 1.63 -6.55
CA CYS A 306 -12.28 0.81 -7.76
C CYS A 306 -10.98 0.93 -8.56
N THR A 307 -10.66 -0.11 -9.33
CA THR A 307 -9.54 -0.08 -10.28
C THR A 307 -10.05 -0.12 -11.71
N PHE A 308 -9.40 0.63 -12.61
CA PHE A 308 -9.66 0.62 -14.05
C PHE A 308 -8.38 0.28 -14.80
N ASP A 309 -8.36 -0.91 -15.39
CA ASP A 309 -7.21 -1.45 -16.10
C ASP A 309 -7.48 -1.60 -17.60
N GLY A 310 -6.44 -1.38 -18.41
CA GLY A 310 -6.41 -1.97 -19.73
C GLY A 310 -6.26 -3.49 -19.59
N LYS A 311 -6.95 -4.25 -20.44
CA LYS A 311 -6.92 -5.73 -20.40
C LYS A 311 -5.52 -6.33 -20.45
N ASP A 312 -4.64 -5.69 -21.21
CA ASP A 312 -3.24 -6.03 -21.30
C ASP A 312 -2.42 -4.79 -21.68
N GLU A 313 -1.10 -4.95 -21.82
CA GLU A 313 -0.16 -3.89 -22.20
C GLU A 313 -0.45 -3.25 -23.57
N ASN A 314 -1.21 -3.94 -24.44
CA ASN A 314 -1.56 -3.45 -25.77
C ASN A 314 -2.90 -2.68 -25.79
N ALA A 315 -3.64 -2.64 -24.68
CA ALA A 315 -4.91 -1.93 -24.54
C ALA A 315 -4.75 -0.39 -24.47
N THR A 316 -3.91 0.19 -25.34
CA THR A 316 -3.54 1.62 -25.32
C THR A 316 -4.70 2.57 -25.62
N ASN A 317 -5.77 2.06 -26.26
CA ASN A 317 -6.98 2.83 -26.57
C ASN A 317 -8.05 2.75 -25.48
N ALA A 318 -7.83 1.99 -24.41
CA ALA A 318 -8.73 1.88 -23.28
C ALA A 318 -8.85 3.21 -22.53
N ARG A 319 -10.09 3.65 -22.27
CA ARG A 319 -10.42 4.76 -21.35
C ARG A 319 -11.36 4.27 -20.27
N SER A 320 -11.24 4.86 -19.09
CA SER A 320 -12.02 4.43 -17.94
C SER A 320 -13.47 4.85 -18.03
N MET A 321 -13.74 6.13 -18.35
CA MET A 321 -15.11 6.65 -18.35
C MET A 321 -15.37 7.66 -19.47
N GLN A 322 -16.57 7.62 -20.03
CA GLN A 322 -17.07 8.61 -20.97
C GLN A 322 -18.49 9.01 -20.57
N ILE A 323 -18.61 10.10 -19.80
CA ILE A 323 -19.81 10.48 -19.09
C ILE A 323 -20.46 11.70 -19.76
N TYR A 324 -21.69 11.50 -20.21
CA TYR A 324 -22.56 12.47 -20.84
C TYR A 324 -23.95 12.52 -20.18
N GLY A 325 -24.63 13.65 -20.24
CA GLY A 325 -26.05 13.73 -19.87
C GLY A 325 -26.32 14.37 -18.51
N ASN A 326 -27.47 14.04 -17.92
CA ASN A 326 -27.85 14.51 -16.59
C ASN A 326 -27.27 13.59 -15.51
N VAL A 327 -25.97 13.71 -15.24
CA VAL A 327 -25.24 12.78 -14.37
C VAL A 327 -24.52 13.52 -13.25
N ASN A 328 -24.73 13.11 -12.00
CA ASN A 328 -23.82 13.41 -10.90
C ASN A 328 -22.84 12.25 -10.73
N LEU A 329 -21.56 12.58 -10.52
CA LEU A 329 -20.49 11.59 -10.47
C LEU A 329 -19.63 11.78 -9.23
N THR A 330 -19.38 10.70 -8.50
CA THR A 330 -18.42 10.66 -7.39
C THR A 330 -17.42 9.54 -7.63
N VAL A 331 -16.13 9.87 -7.61
CA VAL A 331 -15.03 8.93 -7.81
C VAL A 331 -13.99 9.15 -6.72
N THR A 332 -13.86 8.20 -5.79
CA THR A 332 -12.98 8.34 -4.63
C THR A 332 -12.10 7.14 -4.41
N GLY A 333 -10.80 7.36 -4.18
CA GLY A 333 -9.87 6.27 -3.86
C GLY A 333 -9.61 5.31 -5.03
N CYS A 334 -10.02 5.66 -6.25
CA CYS A 334 -9.89 4.78 -7.41
C CYS A 334 -8.49 4.85 -8.03
N THR A 335 -8.06 3.77 -8.67
CA THR A 335 -6.82 3.70 -9.43
C THR A 335 -7.10 3.54 -10.93
N PHE A 336 -6.44 4.35 -11.75
CA PHE A 336 -6.63 4.39 -13.20
C PHE A 336 -5.33 4.04 -13.92
N ASN A 337 -5.32 2.88 -14.57
CA ASN A 337 -4.19 2.37 -15.35
C ASN A 337 -4.44 2.40 -16.87
N THR A 338 -5.65 2.78 -17.30
CA THR A 338 -5.99 2.99 -18.72
C THR A 338 -5.13 4.09 -19.36
N GLN A 339 -4.82 3.96 -20.66
CA GLN A 339 -3.72 4.71 -21.29
C GLN A 339 -4.15 5.65 -22.43
N LYS A 340 -5.46 5.88 -22.63
CA LYS A 340 -5.92 6.83 -23.66
C LYS A 340 -5.54 8.28 -23.33
N ASP A 341 -5.65 9.16 -24.32
CA ASP A 341 -5.47 10.62 -24.23
C ASP A 341 -6.18 11.27 -23.01
N TYR A 342 -7.26 10.64 -22.53
CA TYR A 342 -7.85 10.98 -21.24
C TYR A 342 -8.29 9.73 -20.47
N THR A 343 -8.17 9.78 -19.14
CA THR A 343 -8.75 8.76 -18.25
C THR A 343 -10.28 8.82 -18.28
N LEU A 344 -10.84 10.02 -18.15
CA LEU A 344 -12.28 10.26 -18.10
C LEU A 344 -12.66 11.50 -18.92
N LYS A 345 -13.80 11.42 -19.60
CA LYS A 345 -14.52 12.58 -20.12
C LYS A 345 -15.79 12.84 -19.32
N TYR A 346 -16.05 14.10 -18.96
CA TYR A 346 -17.28 14.52 -18.27
C TYR A 346 -17.90 15.74 -18.93
N VAL A 347 -19.12 15.58 -19.43
CA VAL A 347 -19.93 16.65 -20.04
C VAL A 347 -21.38 16.53 -19.57
N ALA A 348 -21.87 17.50 -18.81
CA ALA A 348 -23.14 17.35 -18.10
C ALA A 348 -24.12 18.50 -18.31
N LYS A 349 -25.37 18.31 -17.86
CA LYS A 349 -26.40 19.35 -17.84
C LYS A 349 -26.17 20.40 -16.74
N ASP A 350 -26.96 21.46 -16.83
CA ASP A 350 -26.96 22.60 -15.92
C ASP A 350 -27.07 22.15 -14.45
N GLY A 351 -26.09 22.56 -13.64
CA GLY A 351 -26.06 22.30 -12.21
C GLY A 351 -25.52 20.93 -11.77
N ASN A 352 -25.19 20.02 -12.69
CA ASN A 352 -24.61 18.73 -12.34
C ASN A 352 -23.18 18.86 -11.80
N VAL A 353 -22.80 17.93 -10.91
CA VAL A 353 -21.51 17.95 -10.21
C VAL A 353 -20.79 16.61 -10.36
N ALA A 354 -19.51 16.68 -10.74
CA ALA A 354 -18.57 15.58 -10.61
C ALA A 354 -17.51 15.88 -9.55
N THR A 355 -17.21 14.91 -8.69
CA THR A 355 -16.16 15.01 -7.67
C THR A 355 -15.20 13.84 -7.78
N PHE A 356 -13.91 14.16 -7.85
CA PHE A 356 -12.80 13.23 -7.98
C PHE A 356 -11.83 13.45 -6.84
N SER A 357 -11.78 12.53 -5.87
CA SER A 357 -10.96 12.67 -4.68
C SER A 357 -10.05 11.48 -4.39
N ASN A 358 -8.80 11.75 -3.99
CA ASN A 358 -7.87 10.72 -3.53
C ASN A 358 -7.63 9.59 -4.56
N ASN A 359 -7.71 9.89 -5.85
CA ASN A 359 -7.48 8.90 -6.91
C ASN A 359 -6.01 8.87 -7.34
N ILE A 360 -5.59 7.74 -7.90
CA ILE A 360 -4.27 7.56 -8.53
C ILE A 360 -4.47 7.40 -10.04
N VAL A 361 -3.77 8.18 -10.85
CA VAL A 361 -3.92 8.19 -12.31
C VAL A 361 -2.56 7.98 -12.95
N ASN A 362 -2.30 6.81 -13.54
CA ASN A 362 -0.93 6.45 -13.91
C ASN A 362 -0.52 6.85 -15.33
N ASN A 363 -1.39 6.63 -16.33
CA ASN A 363 -0.92 6.51 -17.73
C ASN A 363 -1.62 7.40 -18.78
N SER A 364 -2.63 8.20 -18.43
CA SER A 364 -3.34 9.04 -19.40
C SER A 364 -2.68 10.41 -19.61
N GLU A 365 -2.74 10.99 -20.81
CA GLU A 365 -2.25 12.38 -21.02
C GLU A 365 -3.02 13.37 -20.13
N ASN A 366 -4.34 13.23 -20.01
CA ASN A 366 -5.18 14.06 -19.17
C ASN A 366 -6.00 13.20 -18.21
N PHE A 367 -6.04 13.54 -16.92
CA PHE A 367 -6.97 12.86 -16.01
C PHE A 367 -8.42 13.13 -16.45
N ILE A 368 -8.78 14.40 -16.64
CA ILE A 368 -10.15 14.80 -16.98
C ILE A 368 -10.22 15.64 -18.25
N GLU A 369 -11.01 15.21 -19.22
CA GLU A 369 -11.45 16.04 -20.34
C GLU A 369 -12.86 16.60 -20.08
N LEU A 370 -13.00 17.92 -20.16
CA LEU A 370 -14.28 18.62 -20.00
C LEU A 370 -14.72 19.27 -21.31
N GLY A 371 -16.01 19.19 -21.59
CA GLY A 371 -16.64 19.79 -22.76
C GLY A 371 -16.60 18.95 -24.05
N SER A 372 -17.54 19.21 -24.95
CA SER A 372 -17.63 18.62 -26.27
C SER A 372 -18.32 19.56 -27.26
N SER A 373 -17.67 19.81 -28.40
CA SER A 373 -18.30 20.57 -29.51
C SER A 373 -19.45 19.81 -30.17
N THR A 374 -19.42 18.47 -30.15
CA THR A 374 -20.45 17.61 -30.73
C THR A 374 -21.65 17.43 -29.80
N TYR A 375 -21.38 17.29 -28.50
CA TYR A 375 -22.38 16.99 -27.49
C TYR A 375 -22.22 17.91 -26.28
N ALA A 376 -22.48 19.20 -26.49
CA ALA A 376 -22.18 20.24 -25.50
C ALA A 376 -23.04 20.13 -24.24
N GLY A 377 -22.41 20.30 -23.08
CA GLY A 377 -23.07 20.50 -21.80
C GLY A 377 -23.41 21.96 -21.52
N ALA A 378 -23.79 22.26 -20.28
CA ALA A 378 -24.07 23.61 -19.81
C ALA A 378 -23.85 23.74 -18.30
N ASN A 379 -23.13 24.77 -17.85
CA ASN A 379 -22.92 25.19 -16.45
C ASN A 379 -22.83 24.06 -15.39
N TYR A 380 -21.98 23.07 -15.61
CA TYR A 380 -21.70 21.99 -14.65
C TYR A 380 -20.40 22.23 -13.87
N THR A 381 -20.20 21.48 -12.79
CA THR A 381 -19.01 21.60 -11.93
C THR A 381 -18.17 20.33 -11.92
N ALA A 382 -16.85 20.46 -11.96
CA ALA A 382 -15.89 19.40 -11.72
C ALA A 382 -14.98 19.79 -10.53
N ASN A 383 -15.00 18.99 -9.47
CA ASN A 383 -14.13 19.12 -8.31
C ASN A 383 -13.04 18.05 -8.36
N ILE A 384 -11.78 18.46 -8.46
CA ILE A 384 -10.63 17.57 -8.66
C ILE A 384 -9.68 17.78 -7.50
N ASN A 385 -9.77 16.93 -6.48
CA ASN A 385 -9.14 17.19 -5.18
C ASN A 385 -8.21 16.05 -4.73
N ASN A 386 -7.01 16.38 -4.23
CA ASN A 386 -6.12 15.43 -3.56
C ASN A 386 -5.77 14.17 -4.38
N ASN A 387 -5.72 14.25 -5.69
CA ASN A 387 -5.37 13.14 -6.57
C ASN A 387 -3.86 13.09 -6.81
N THR A 388 -3.33 11.88 -6.98
CA THR A 388 -1.94 11.64 -7.40
C THR A 388 -1.93 11.33 -8.89
N LEU A 389 -1.28 12.21 -9.66
CA LEU A 389 -1.20 12.13 -11.10
C LEU A 389 0.16 11.58 -11.49
N GLY A 390 0.18 10.65 -12.42
CA GLY A 390 1.38 10.05 -12.98
C GLY A 390 2.27 11.09 -13.64
N LYS A 391 3.45 10.64 -14.04
CA LYS A 391 4.40 11.53 -14.70
C LYS A 391 3.81 12.08 -16.00
N ASP A 392 3.89 13.39 -16.17
CA ASP A 392 3.38 14.13 -17.33
C ASP A 392 1.85 14.06 -17.53
N VAL A 393 1.09 13.56 -16.54
CA VAL A 393 -0.37 13.54 -16.55
C VAL A 393 -0.90 14.93 -16.16
N ASN A 394 -1.66 15.56 -17.07
CA ASN A 394 -2.35 16.81 -16.79
C ASN A 394 -3.59 16.57 -15.93
N THR A 395 -3.86 17.47 -14.98
CA THR A 395 -5.06 17.38 -14.13
C THR A 395 -6.35 17.45 -14.93
N HIS A 396 -6.44 18.39 -15.89
CA HIS A 396 -7.61 18.51 -16.75
C HIS A 396 -7.33 19.32 -18.00
N ILE A 397 -8.20 19.17 -19.00
CA ILE A 397 -8.29 20.03 -20.18
C ILE A 397 -9.74 20.46 -20.42
N ILE A 398 -9.90 21.64 -21.03
CA ILE A 398 -11.18 22.16 -21.51
C ILE A 398 -11.22 22.02 -23.04
N ALA A 399 -11.87 20.97 -23.53
CA ALA A 399 -12.03 20.72 -24.97
C ALA A 399 -13.07 21.65 -25.62
N ASN A 400 -14.09 22.07 -24.86
CA ASN A 400 -15.08 23.07 -25.29
C ASN A 400 -15.58 23.87 -24.09
N SER A 401 -15.74 25.19 -24.25
CA SER A 401 -16.26 26.05 -23.18
C SER A 401 -17.79 26.01 -23.16
N GLU A 402 -18.33 25.65 -22.01
CA GLU A 402 -19.75 25.37 -21.74
C GLU A 402 -20.19 26.03 -20.42
N ASN A 403 -19.42 27.02 -19.96
CA ASN A 403 -19.54 27.69 -18.65
C ASN A 403 -19.37 26.75 -17.44
N GLN A 404 -18.61 25.68 -17.61
CA GLN A 404 -18.26 24.76 -16.54
C GLN A 404 -17.35 25.42 -15.50
N THR A 405 -17.54 25.06 -14.24
CA THR A 405 -16.65 25.45 -13.13
C THR A 405 -15.70 24.30 -12.81
N VAL A 406 -14.40 24.58 -12.73
CA VAL A 406 -13.39 23.59 -12.35
C VAL A 406 -12.70 24.03 -11.07
N ASN A 407 -12.87 23.23 -10.02
CA ASN A 407 -12.21 23.44 -8.73
C ASN A 407 -11.08 22.42 -8.61
N VAL A 408 -9.86 22.89 -8.38
CA VAL A 408 -8.66 22.06 -8.28
C VAL A 408 -7.98 22.36 -6.96
N ASN A 409 -7.77 21.35 -6.12
CA ASN A 409 -7.12 21.54 -4.82
C ASN A 409 -6.28 20.31 -4.41
N GLY A 410 -5.08 20.52 -3.87
CA GLY A 410 -4.27 19.46 -3.25
C GLY A 410 -3.80 18.32 -4.17
N ASN A 411 -4.01 18.39 -5.49
CA ASN A 411 -3.48 17.38 -6.41
C ASN A 411 -1.96 17.49 -6.52
N VAL A 412 -1.31 16.35 -6.71
CA VAL A 412 0.14 16.24 -6.87
C VAL A 412 0.50 15.46 -8.13
N SER A 413 1.64 15.78 -8.73
CA SER A 413 2.16 15.11 -9.94
C SER A 413 3.45 14.37 -9.62
N VAL A 414 3.52 13.09 -9.98
CA VAL A 414 4.72 12.25 -9.87
C VAL A 414 5.79 12.77 -10.83
N ILE A 415 6.98 13.02 -10.30
CA ILE A 415 8.14 13.48 -11.08
C ILE A 415 9.15 12.35 -11.25
N ALA A 416 9.35 11.58 -10.19
CA ALA A 416 10.23 10.42 -10.14
C ALA A 416 9.77 9.49 -9.02
N GLU A 417 10.41 8.33 -8.89
CA GLU A 417 10.16 7.41 -7.78
C GLU A 417 10.25 8.12 -6.42
N GLY A 418 9.19 7.99 -5.63
CA GLY A 418 9.07 8.59 -4.30
C GLY A 418 9.02 10.12 -4.27
N LEU A 419 8.82 10.78 -5.42
CA LEU A 419 8.85 12.24 -5.53
C LEU A 419 7.66 12.77 -6.33
N VAL A 420 6.91 13.68 -5.71
CA VAL A 420 5.83 14.41 -6.35
C VAL A 420 6.04 15.93 -6.27
N LYS A 421 5.25 16.68 -7.04
CA LYS A 421 5.09 18.13 -6.92
C LYS A 421 3.63 18.50 -6.69
N ASP A 422 3.39 19.49 -5.84
CA ASP A 422 2.07 20.11 -5.74
C ASP A 422 1.82 21.14 -6.86
N ALA A 423 0.62 21.72 -6.87
CA ALA A 423 0.21 22.74 -7.84
C ALA A 423 1.04 24.03 -7.77
N ASP A 424 1.66 24.34 -6.62
CA ASP A 424 2.54 25.49 -6.43
C ASP A 424 4.00 25.19 -6.87
N GLY A 425 4.27 23.94 -7.28
CA GLY A 425 5.57 23.46 -7.74
C GLY A 425 6.52 23.06 -6.61
N ASN A 426 6.04 22.94 -5.37
CA ASN A 426 6.83 22.47 -4.24
C ASN A 426 7.08 20.97 -4.33
N TYR A 427 8.29 20.55 -3.99
CA TYR A 427 8.67 19.13 -4.00
C TYR A 427 8.24 18.44 -2.71
N ILE A 428 7.63 17.27 -2.83
CA ILE A 428 7.22 16.41 -1.70
C ILE A 428 7.80 15.02 -1.92
N ALA A 429 8.58 14.53 -0.96
CA ALA A 429 9.26 13.24 -1.04
C ALA A 429 8.76 12.23 0.00
N SER A 430 8.39 11.04 -0.46
CA SER A 430 7.88 9.94 0.36
C SER A 430 8.93 8.87 0.68
N SER A 431 10.16 9.04 0.19
CA SER A 431 11.27 8.11 0.45
C SER A 431 12.64 8.79 0.37
N THR A 432 13.69 8.10 0.82
CA THR A 432 15.08 8.58 0.68
C THR A 432 15.48 8.69 -0.81
N THR A 433 14.96 7.80 -1.66
CA THR A 433 15.09 7.90 -3.13
C THR A 433 14.42 9.17 -3.65
N GLY A 434 13.20 9.46 -3.20
CA GLY A 434 12.47 10.68 -3.52
C GLY A 434 13.21 11.96 -3.12
N LEU A 435 13.75 11.99 -1.89
CA LEU A 435 14.56 13.10 -1.37
C LEU A 435 15.82 13.30 -2.21
N THR A 436 16.48 12.20 -2.60
CA THR A 436 17.65 12.24 -3.50
C THR A 436 17.30 12.83 -4.86
N ASN A 437 16.20 12.36 -5.46
CA ASN A 437 15.69 12.87 -6.73
C ASN A 437 15.40 14.37 -6.66
N ALA A 438 14.72 14.84 -5.61
CA ALA A 438 14.40 16.25 -5.42
C ALA A 438 15.65 17.14 -5.41
N LEU A 439 16.69 16.72 -4.68
CA LEU A 439 17.97 17.42 -4.60
C LEU A 439 18.70 17.43 -5.96
N GLN A 440 18.63 16.35 -6.73
CA GLN A 440 19.19 16.28 -8.09
C GLN A 440 18.46 17.22 -9.06
N TYR A 441 17.14 17.36 -8.93
CA TYR A 441 16.35 18.36 -9.64
C TYR A 441 16.57 19.80 -9.16
N GLY A 442 17.44 20.01 -8.17
CA GLY A 442 17.82 21.34 -7.69
C GLY A 442 16.85 21.95 -6.68
N ALA A 443 16.00 21.15 -6.04
CA ALA A 443 15.10 21.63 -4.99
C ALA A 443 15.89 22.27 -3.82
N THR A 444 15.42 23.42 -3.36
CA THR A 444 15.94 24.13 -2.18
C THR A 444 15.00 24.05 -0.99
N THR A 445 13.74 23.67 -1.19
CA THR A 445 12.76 23.35 -0.15
C THR A 445 12.06 22.05 -0.53
N ILE A 446 11.99 21.11 0.41
CA ILE A 446 11.45 19.76 0.19
C ILE A 446 10.62 19.39 1.41
N ALA A 447 9.33 19.10 1.20
CA ALA A 447 8.49 18.51 2.22
C ALA A 447 8.69 16.99 2.22
N LEU A 448 8.68 16.38 3.40
CA LEU A 448 8.71 14.93 3.56
C LEU A 448 7.35 14.43 4.04
N GLU A 449 6.89 13.33 3.46
CA GLU A 449 5.78 12.56 4.02
C GLU A 449 6.24 11.77 5.24
N GLU A 450 5.29 11.20 5.98
CA GLU A 450 5.59 10.35 7.14
C GLU A 450 6.54 9.21 6.75
N GLY A 451 7.57 9.00 7.57
CA GLY A 451 8.58 7.99 7.32
C GLY A 451 9.90 8.30 7.98
N GLU A 452 10.83 7.37 7.87
CA GLU A 452 12.17 7.52 8.42
C GLU A 452 13.22 7.63 7.31
N TYR A 453 13.97 8.74 7.32
CA TYR A 453 14.84 9.19 6.25
C TYR A 453 16.31 9.28 6.69
N LYS A 454 17.18 9.07 5.71
CA LYS A 454 18.61 9.40 5.76
C LYS A 454 18.87 10.60 4.85
N MET A 455 19.72 11.54 5.26
CA MET A 455 20.14 12.62 4.37
C MET A 455 21.07 12.07 3.29
N PRO A 456 20.74 12.21 2.00
CA PRO A 456 21.56 11.65 0.93
C PRO A 456 22.83 12.49 0.69
N SER A 457 23.88 11.87 0.16
CA SER A 457 25.12 12.57 -0.23
C SER A 457 24.86 13.68 -1.28
N ALA A 458 23.76 13.60 -2.03
CA ALA A 458 23.28 14.63 -2.94
C ALA A 458 23.02 15.98 -2.25
N THR A 459 22.92 16.04 -0.91
CA THR A 459 22.81 17.28 -0.14
C THR A 459 24.11 18.10 -0.10
N ALA A 460 25.26 17.50 -0.43
CA ALA A 460 26.56 18.18 -0.36
C ALA A 460 26.59 19.49 -1.16
N ASN A 461 27.23 20.52 -0.59
CA ASN A 461 27.37 21.87 -1.14
C ASN A 461 26.05 22.59 -1.49
N LYS A 462 24.91 22.18 -0.93
CA LYS A 462 23.60 22.82 -1.15
C LYS A 462 23.12 23.55 0.09
N THR A 463 22.27 24.55 -0.12
CA THR A 463 21.42 25.15 0.92
C THR A 463 20.01 24.62 0.74
N VAL A 464 19.50 23.86 1.71
CA VAL A 464 18.19 23.19 1.60
C VAL A 464 17.39 23.30 2.90
N THR A 465 16.08 23.47 2.76
CA THR A 465 15.09 23.38 3.83
C THR A 465 14.29 22.09 3.67
N ILE A 466 14.23 21.30 4.73
CA ILE A 466 13.46 20.07 4.85
C ILE A 466 12.32 20.32 5.82
N THR A 467 11.08 20.18 5.36
CA THR A 467 9.87 20.39 6.17
C THR A 467 9.12 19.07 6.37
N GLY A 468 8.37 18.95 7.47
CA GLY A 468 7.53 17.79 7.73
C GLY A 468 6.77 17.91 9.05
N THR A 469 6.06 16.84 9.42
CA THR A 469 5.43 16.70 10.73
C THR A 469 6.38 16.00 11.72
N LYS A 470 5.95 15.86 12.98
CA LYS A 470 6.70 15.13 14.00
C LYS A 470 6.82 13.63 13.72
N ASP A 471 5.98 13.10 12.84
CA ASP A 471 6.00 11.70 12.41
C ASP A 471 7.06 11.46 11.31
N VAL A 472 7.58 12.53 10.70
CA VAL A 472 8.77 12.48 9.85
C VAL A 472 10.02 12.38 10.73
N VAL A 473 10.78 11.30 10.57
CA VAL A 473 12.01 11.04 11.33
C VAL A 473 13.22 11.15 10.41
N VAL A 474 14.13 12.08 10.68
CA VAL A 474 15.47 12.12 10.07
C VAL A 474 16.43 11.45 11.04
N ASN A 475 16.90 10.25 10.69
CA ASN A 475 17.77 9.44 11.56
C ASN A 475 19.23 9.58 11.16
N VAL A 476 20.04 10.13 12.07
CA VAL A 476 21.47 10.39 11.82
C VAL A 476 22.31 9.11 11.73
N ASN A 477 21.77 7.95 12.13
CA ASN A 477 22.41 6.64 12.15
C ASN A 477 21.52 5.52 11.54
N LYS A 478 20.63 5.85 10.60
CA LYS A 478 19.62 4.91 10.05
C LYS A 478 20.19 3.55 9.63
N ASP A 479 21.35 3.54 8.97
CA ASP A 479 21.94 2.31 8.40
C ASP A 479 23.02 1.69 9.30
N GLY A 480 23.20 2.18 10.54
CA GLY A 480 24.33 1.78 11.39
C GLY A 480 25.71 2.13 10.82
N THR A 481 25.75 3.03 9.82
CA THR A 481 26.97 3.51 9.16
C THR A 481 27.46 4.81 9.81
N ASP A 482 28.60 5.33 9.35
CA ASP A 482 29.07 6.65 9.79
C ASP A 482 28.04 7.76 9.55
N SER A 483 28.26 8.89 10.22
CA SER A 483 27.43 10.08 10.21
C SER A 483 26.95 10.55 8.83
N GLN A 484 25.97 11.45 8.82
CA GLN A 484 25.38 12.00 7.59
C GLN A 484 26.39 12.89 6.84
N HIS A 485 27.17 12.31 5.93
CA HIS A 485 28.20 13.01 5.16
C HIS A 485 27.60 13.93 4.09
N THR A 486 27.18 15.12 4.51
CA THR A 486 26.61 16.17 3.65
C THR A 486 27.55 17.39 3.54
N SER A 487 28.82 17.15 3.21
CA SER A 487 29.88 18.17 3.27
C SER A 487 29.54 19.47 2.53
N GLY A 488 29.85 20.61 3.14
CA GLY A 488 29.65 21.95 2.59
C GLY A 488 28.20 22.42 2.52
N SER A 489 27.23 21.64 3.03
CA SER A 489 25.82 22.02 2.97
C SER A 489 25.41 22.99 4.08
N THR A 490 24.30 23.70 3.87
CA THR A 490 23.54 24.39 4.92
C THR A 490 22.14 23.79 4.95
N ILE A 491 21.78 23.13 6.04
CA ILE A 491 20.52 22.39 6.14
C ILE A 491 19.62 23.06 7.17
N THR A 492 18.37 23.30 6.81
CA THR A 492 17.33 23.69 7.76
C THR A 492 16.31 22.57 7.85
N PHE A 493 16.00 22.13 9.07
CA PHE A 493 14.93 21.20 9.36
C PHE A 493 13.81 21.96 10.07
N GLU A 494 12.57 21.77 9.63
CA GLU A 494 11.40 22.43 10.21
C GLU A 494 10.26 21.45 10.47
N GLY A 495 9.82 21.37 11.72
CA GLY A 495 8.66 20.57 12.14
C GLY A 495 8.92 19.07 12.33
N VAL A 496 10.10 18.56 11.92
CA VAL A 496 10.45 17.13 11.92
C VAL A 496 10.97 16.61 13.28
N THR A 497 11.05 15.29 13.40
CA THR A 497 11.83 14.62 14.45
C THR A 497 13.23 14.29 13.94
N ILE A 498 14.26 14.62 14.72
CA ILE A 498 15.64 14.21 14.50
C ILE A 498 15.95 13.08 15.47
N GLN A 499 16.22 11.90 14.93
CA GLN A 499 16.62 10.74 15.71
C GLN A 499 18.15 10.73 15.81
N GLY A 500 18.67 11.11 16.98
CA GLY A 500 20.06 10.92 17.39
C GLY A 500 20.39 9.45 17.66
N ALA A 501 21.63 9.17 18.05
CA ALA A 501 22.13 7.81 18.26
C ALA A 501 22.91 7.70 19.58
N PRO A 502 22.93 6.51 20.22
CA PRO A 502 23.78 6.28 21.39
C PRO A 502 25.27 6.24 21.05
N ASP A 503 25.61 5.95 19.78
CA ASP A 503 27.00 5.94 19.32
C ASP A 503 27.58 7.36 19.27
N ASN A 504 28.87 7.47 19.59
CA ASN A 504 29.58 8.73 19.51
C ASN A 504 29.73 9.21 18.06
N TYR A 505 29.88 10.52 17.91
CA TYR A 505 30.19 11.22 16.65
C TYR A 505 29.08 11.13 15.59
N ARG A 506 27.84 10.81 15.99
CA ARG A 506 26.68 10.70 15.11
C ARG A 506 25.96 12.04 14.93
N GLY A 507 25.96 12.56 13.71
CA GLY A 507 25.37 13.86 13.37
C GLY A 507 25.59 14.24 11.90
N PHE A 508 25.80 15.54 11.64
CA PHE A 508 26.00 16.10 10.30
C PHE A 508 27.42 16.69 10.15
N PRO A 509 28.45 15.86 9.91
CA PRO A 509 29.83 16.31 9.79
C PRO A 509 30.06 17.15 8.52
N HIS A 510 31.01 18.07 8.63
CA HIS A 510 31.53 18.90 7.52
C HIS A 510 30.48 19.80 6.84
N THR A 511 29.32 20.03 7.45
CA THR A 511 28.35 21.05 7.02
C THR A 511 28.87 22.45 7.33
N ASN A 512 28.38 23.46 6.59
CA ASN A 512 28.61 24.86 6.94
C ASN A 512 27.73 25.26 8.13
N ALA A 513 26.45 24.87 8.11
CA ALA A 513 25.52 25.09 9.21
C ALA A 513 24.34 24.11 9.19
N VAL A 514 23.76 23.84 10.37
CA VAL A 514 22.51 23.09 10.51
C VAL A 514 21.55 23.84 11.43
N ASN A 515 20.32 24.05 10.97
CA ASN A 515 19.31 24.81 11.69
C ASN A 515 18.09 23.93 11.95
N PHE A 516 17.61 23.91 13.18
CA PHE A 516 16.44 23.13 13.60
C PHE A 516 15.36 24.09 14.10
N LYS A 517 14.17 24.01 13.53
CA LYS A 517 13.03 24.87 13.86
C LYS A 517 11.82 24.03 14.19
N ASN A 518 11.23 24.24 15.36
CA ASN A 518 10.07 23.47 15.80
C ASN A 518 10.33 21.95 15.72
N CYS A 519 11.56 21.49 15.96
CA CYS A 519 11.95 20.07 15.82
C CYS A 519 11.88 19.33 17.16
N THR A 520 11.75 18.01 17.11
CA THR A 520 11.94 17.14 18.28
C THR A 520 13.25 16.39 18.11
N ILE A 521 14.15 16.48 19.07
CA ILE A 521 15.48 15.86 19.02
C ILE A 521 15.50 14.72 20.03
N LYS A 522 15.65 13.49 19.55
CA LYS A 522 15.69 12.29 20.40
C LYS A 522 17.11 11.78 20.55
N ASN A 523 17.44 11.31 21.75
CA ASN A 523 18.75 10.75 22.10
C ASN A 523 19.92 11.72 21.83
N LEU A 524 21.15 11.21 21.84
CA LEU A 524 22.36 12.00 21.71
C LEU A 524 22.59 12.43 20.24
N LEU A 525 22.80 13.74 20.04
CA LEU A 525 23.19 14.34 18.76
C LEU A 525 24.56 15.02 18.88
N PHE A 526 25.50 14.66 17.99
CA PHE A 526 26.78 15.36 17.87
C PHE A 526 26.69 16.51 16.88
N LEU A 527 27.27 17.65 17.25
CA LEU A 527 27.35 18.84 16.41
C LEU A 527 28.75 18.99 15.84
N HIS A 528 28.83 19.33 14.56
CA HIS A 528 30.10 19.43 13.83
C HIS A 528 30.29 20.78 13.13
N SER A 529 29.30 21.67 13.18
CA SER A 529 29.31 22.97 12.51
C SER A 529 28.49 23.98 13.29
N THR A 530 28.46 25.24 12.84
CA THR A 530 27.52 26.23 13.36
C THR A 530 26.10 25.67 13.38
N THR A 531 25.44 25.73 14.53
CA THR A 531 24.14 25.07 14.72
C THR A 531 23.16 25.96 15.46
N THR A 532 21.91 26.01 14.99
CA THR A 532 20.83 26.72 15.68
C THR A 532 19.65 25.80 15.98
N PHE A 533 19.04 25.99 17.14
CA PHE A 533 17.82 25.34 17.57
C PHE A 533 16.82 26.41 18.01
N GLU A 534 15.64 26.42 17.38
CA GLU A 534 14.56 27.36 17.68
C GLU A 534 13.29 26.56 17.97
N ASN A 535 12.67 26.80 19.13
CA ASN A 535 11.44 26.11 19.55
C ASN A 535 11.53 24.58 19.51
N CYS A 536 12.70 24.02 19.86
CA CYS A 536 12.92 22.57 19.79
C CYS A 536 12.68 21.89 21.14
N ILE A 537 12.25 20.63 21.10
CA ILE A 537 12.10 19.77 22.28
C ILE A 537 13.18 18.69 22.23
N PHE A 538 13.89 18.47 23.32
CA PHE A 538 14.90 17.43 23.46
C PHE A 538 14.41 16.34 24.41
N GLU A 539 14.45 15.10 23.94
CA GLU A 539 14.02 13.90 24.66
C GLU A 539 15.17 12.89 24.68
N SER A 540 15.95 12.85 25.77
CA SER A 540 17.00 11.86 25.95
C SER A 540 16.78 11.05 27.22
N THR A 541 16.82 9.72 27.07
CA THR A 541 16.92 8.79 28.22
C THR A 541 18.37 8.44 28.52
N ALA A 542 19.29 8.78 27.63
CA ALA A 542 20.72 8.66 27.82
C ALA A 542 21.26 9.83 28.66
N GLU A 543 22.53 9.72 29.03
CA GLU A 543 23.21 10.71 29.86
C GLU A 543 23.14 12.11 29.23
N HIS A 544 23.37 12.20 27.91
CA HIS A 544 23.46 13.43 27.14
C HIS A 544 22.40 13.57 26.04
N CYS A 545 22.01 14.82 25.79
CA CYS A 545 21.17 15.26 24.68
C CYS A 545 22.03 15.68 23.47
N VAL A 546 23.06 16.49 23.72
CA VAL A 546 23.88 17.12 22.67
C VAL A 546 25.33 17.20 23.07
N TRP A 547 26.23 16.84 22.16
CA TRP A 547 27.67 17.14 22.27
C TRP A 547 28.05 18.18 21.22
N THR A 548 28.61 19.32 21.64
CA THR A 548 28.96 20.39 20.69
C THR A 548 30.18 20.04 19.82
N TYR A 549 30.99 19.05 20.22
CA TYR A 549 32.10 18.43 19.48
C TYR A 549 32.93 19.35 18.55
N GLY A 550 32.48 19.52 17.29
CA GLY A 550 33.15 20.34 16.27
C GLY A 550 32.50 21.71 15.99
N ALA A 551 31.38 22.01 16.65
CA ALA A 551 30.63 23.25 16.48
C ALA A 551 31.26 24.40 17.28
N GLY A 552 31.69 25.45 16.57
CA GLY A 552 32.20 26.67 17.19
C GLY A 552 31.11 27.57 17.75
N ASP A 553 30.00 27.75 17.03
CA ASP A 553 28.89 28.62 17.45
C ASP A 553 27.57 27.84 17.49
N VAL A 554 26.95 27.79 18.67
CA VAL A 554 25.70 27.04 18.90
C VAL A 554 24.69 27.93 19.61
N THR A 555 23.47 28.00 19.09
CA THR A 555 22.38 28.79 19.70
C THR A 555 21.14 27.93 19.94
N PHE A 556 20.59 28.03 21.14
CA PHE A 556 19.31 27.46 21.52
C PHE A 556 18.36 28.60 21.93
N THR A 557 17.20 28.67 21.28
CA THR A 557 16.18 29.69 21.57
C THR A 557 14.87 28.97 21.86
N ASN A 558 14.29 29.24 23.03
CA ASN A 558 13.00 28.72 23.45
C ASN A 558 12.91 27.19 23.35
N CYS A 559 13.95 26.49 23.81
CA CYS A 559 14.02 25.03 23.75
C CYS A 559 13.76 24.39 25.11
N ASP A 560 13.09 23.24 25.10
CA ASP A 560 12.79 22.43 26.28
C ASP A 560 13.64 21.17 26.29
N PHE A 561 14.33 20.91 27.40
CA PHE A 561 15.25 19.79 27.54
C PHE A 561 14.78 18.82 28.61
N THR A 562 14.58 17.56 28.25
CA THR A 562 14.36 16.44 29.17
C THR A 562 15.53 15.45 29.06
N TYR A 563 16.19 15.18 30.19
CA TYR A 563 17.43 14.40 30.23
C TYR A 563 17.61 13.62 31.53
N SER A 564 18.54 12.65 31.52
CA SER A 564 18.78 11.77 32.68
C SER A 564 19.89 12.24 33.62
N ASP A 565 21.01 12.78 33.13
CA ASP A 565 22.12 13.21 34.01
C ASP A 565 22.76 14.52 33.55
N ARG A 566 23.33 14.58 32.34
CA ARG A 566 24.07 15.73 31.80
C ARG A 566 23.57 16.13 30.42
N CYS A 567 22.69 17.11 30.25
CA CYS A 567 22.08 17.32 28.92
C CYS A 567 23.05 17.78 27.82
N ILE A 568 23.81 18.85 28.04
CA ILE A 568 24.71 19.44 27.03
C ILE A 568 26.16 19.23 27.45
N ASN A 569 26.97 18.67 26.56
CA ASN A 569 28.42 18.58 26.75
C ASN A 569 29.15 19.54 25.79
N VAL A 570 29.79 20.56 26.34
CA VAL A 570 30.66 21.48 25.61
C VAL A 570 32.06 20.90 25.59
N TYR A 571 32.32 20.09 24.57
CA TYR A 571 33.49 19.21 24.47
C TYR A 571 34.04 19.17 23.05
N SER A 572 35.34 18.87 22.93
CA SER A 572 35.99 18.53 21.65
C SER A 572 37.14 17.56 21.88
N GLU A 573 37.50 16.77 20.85
CA GLU A 573 38.69 15.92 20.81
C GLU A 573 39.79 16.47 19.89
N SER A 574 39.51 17.58 19.21
CA SER A 574 40.44 18.24 18.30
C SER A 574 40.66 19.68 18.73
N ASN A 575 41.81 20.26 18.38
CA ASN A 575 42.06 21.68 18.63
C ASN A 575 41.10 22.53 17.78
N ILE A 576 40.19 23.22 18.44
CA ILE A 576 39.28 24.18 17.81
C ILE A 576 39.48 25.58 18.38
N SER A 577 39.14 26.61 17.61
CA SER A 577 39.40 28.00 17.98
C SER A 577 38.64 28.37 19.25
N HIS A 578 37.33 28.18 19.25
CA HIS A 578 36.41 28.61 20.31
C HIS A 578 35.18 27.72 20.38
N ALA A 579 34.44 27.82 21.48
CA ALA A 579 33.02 27.46 21.53
C ALA A 579 32.23 28.63 22.12
N ASN A 580 31.21 29.11 21.40
CA ASN A 580 30.22 30.05 21.88
C ASN A 580 28.86 29.35 21.90
N VAL A 581 28.37 29.02 23.09
CA VAL A 581 27.10 28.34 23.27
C VAL A 581 26.13 29.30 23.96
N THR A 582 25.04 29.65 23.28
CA THR A 582 24.06 30.62 23.78
C THR A 582 22.70 29.96 23.94
N PHE A 583 22.12 30.10 25.13
CA PHE A 583 20.77 29.66 25.46
C PHE A 583 19.93 30.89 25.76
N THR A 584 18.75 30.97 25.14
CA THR A 584 17.78 32.04 25.37
C THR A 584 16.42 31.41 25.64
N LYS A 585 15.78 31.72 26.77
CA LYS A 585 14.44 31.22 27.14
C LYS A 585 14.32 29.70 27.14
N CYS A 586 15.40 29.00 27.47
CA CYS A 586 15.41 27.53 27.49
C CYS A 586 15.04 26.99 28.87
N LYS A 587 14.43 25.80 28.90
CA LYS A 587 14.03 25.12 30.13
C LYS A 587 14.69 23.76 30.25
N PHE A 588 15.29 23.48 31.40
CA PHE A 588 15.98 22.21 31.68
C PHE A 588 15.21 21.40 32.72
N ILE A 589 14.91 20.14 32.40
CA ILE A 589 14.10 19.25 33.23
C ILE A 589 14.83 17.90 33.37
N THR A 590 15.08 17.52 34.62
CA THR A 590 15.60 16.18 34.96
C THR A 590 14.80 15.62 36.13
N SER A 591 14.52 14.32 36.08
CA SER A 591 13.92 13.57 37.19
C SER A 591 14.96 12.87 38.06
N ASN A 592 16.24 12.87 37.67
CA ASN A 592 17.32 12.24 38.41
C ASN A 592 17.80 13.16 39.53
N THR A 593 17.56 12.74 40.77
CA THR A 593 17.98 13.47 41.98
C THR A 593 19.50 13.57 42.14
N ASN A 594 20.25 12.74 41.43
CA ASN A 594 21.71 12.69 41.45
C ASN A 594 22.35 13.31 40.19
N SER A 595 21.57 14.03 39.37
CA SER A 595 22.08 14.70 38.16
C SER A 595 23.26 15.61 38.50
N GLU A 596 24.35 15.53 37.73
CA GLU A 596 25.49 16.45 37.86
C GLU A 596 25.12 17.86 37.35
N GLY A 597 24.30 17.99 36.30
CA GLY A 597 23.77 19.28 35.86
C GLY A 597 23.30 19.35 34.40
N ALA A 598 22.90 20.54 33.96
CA ALA A 598 22.38 20.75 32.61
C ALA A 598 23.47 20.91 31.54
N VAL A 599 24.50 21.71 31.81
CA VAL A 599 25.59 22.00 30.86
C VAL A 599 26.95 21.69 31.48
N GLU A 600 27.64 20.70 30.94
CA GLU A 600 29.01 20.35 31.29
C GLU A 600 29.99 21.05 30.34
N ILE A 601 31.07 21.62 30.88
CA ILE A 601 32.13 22.27 30.10
C ILE A 601 33.45 21.50 30.25
N ASN A 602 34.06 21.14 29.11
CA ASN A 602 35.43 20.66 29.02
C ASN A 602 36.23 21.55 28.06
N SER A 603 36.98 22.50 28.62
CA SER A 603 37.57 23.62 27.88
C SER A 603 38.98 23.35 27.33
N LYS A 604 39.57 22.19 27.61
CA LYS A 604 40.99 21.87 27.34
C LYS A 604 41.44 22.19 25.92
N LEU A 605 40.69 21.70 24.93
CA LEU A 605 41.06 21.73 23.50
C LEU A 605 40.55 22.96 22.75
N TYR A 606 39.97 23.93 23.46
CA TYR A 606 39.61 25.23 22.91
C TYR A 606 40.77 26.21 23.07
N THR A 607 41.31 26.72 21.95
CA THR A 607 42.53 27.54 21.96
C THR A 607 42.30 28.97 22.43
N THR A 608 41.16 29.56 22.10
CA THR A 608 40.73 30.92 22.53
C THR A 608 39.71 30.90 23.67
N GLY A 609 39.17 29.72 24.01
CA GLY A 609 38.31 29.47 25.16
C GLY A 609 36.86 29.10 24.83
N VAL A 610 36.09 28.90 25.90
CA VAL A 610 34.67 28.52 25.86
C VAL A 610 33.84 29.64 26.48
N THR A 611 32.82 30.11 25.76
CA THR A 611 31.82 31.05 26.25
C THR A 611 30.45 30.38 26.31
N VAL A 612 29.82 30.38 27.48
CA VAL A 612 28.43 29.94 27.66
C VAL A 612 27.58 31.12 28.13
N ASN A 613 26.53 31.46 27.38
CA ASN A 613 25.58 32.49 27.74
C ASN A 613 24.21 31.88 28.03
N LEU A 614 23.63 32.20 29.18
CA LEU A 614 22.29 31.80 29.58
C LEU A 614 21.45 33.07 29.74
N ASN A 615 20.43 33.24 28.91
CA ASN A 615 19.55 34.39 28.96
C ASN A 615 18.12 33.91 29.23
N ASP A 616 17.52 34.33 30.34
CA ASP A 616 16.13 34.03 30.71
C ASP A 616 15.82 32.52 30.73
N CYS A 617 16.80 31.70 31.15
CA CYS A 617 16.67 30.24 31.18
C CYS A 617 16.20 29.71 32.54
N VAL A 618 15.38 28.66 32.52
CA VAL A 618 14.90 27.96 33.71
C VAL A 618 15.84 26.80 34.03
N ALA A 619 16.47 26.88 35.20
CA ALA A 619 17.39 25.86 35.71
C ALA A 619 16.68 24.56 36.11
N PRO A 620 17.37 23.40 36.06
CA PRO A 620 16.81 22.15 36.53
C PRO A 620 16.59 22.15 38.05
N THR A 621 15.73 21.24 38.54
CA THR A 621 15.49 21.05 39.99
C THR A 621 16.66 20.37 40.70
N TYR A 622 17.40 19.52 39.99
CA TYR A 622 18.55 18.78 40.49
C TYR A 622 19.77 19.04 39.60
N GLY A 623 20.96 19.00 40.19
CA GLY A 623 22.22 19.31 39.51
C GLY A 623 22.45 20.81 39.28
N ASP A 624 23.66 21.14 38.80
CA ASP A 624 24.04 22.51 38.49
C ASP A 624 23.47 22.95 37.13
N MET A 625 23.19 24.25 36.96
CA MET A 625 22.81 24.78 35.64
C MET A 625 23.98 24.67 34.65
N VAL A 626 25.19 25.00 35.09
CA VAL A 626 26.43 24.89 34.32
C VAL A 626 27.55 24.55 35.28
N PHE A 627 28.43 23.62 34.92
CA PHE A 627 29.60 23.24 35.73
C PHE A 627 30.81 22.90 34.84
N ILE A 628 32.00 22.96 35.43
CA ILE A 628 33.25 22.56 34.78
C ILE A 628 33.49 21.08 35.08
N SER A 629 33.70 20.30 34.02
CA SER A 629 33.90 18.85 34.11
C SER A 629 35.09 18.49 34.99
N LYS A 630 34.96 17.38 35.74
CA LYS A 630 36.08 16.78 36.48
C LYS A 630 37.24 16.36 35.59
N TRP A 631 36.97 16.14 34.30
CA TRP A 631 37.93 15.79 33.26
C TRP A 631 38.62 17.00 32.63
N ASP A 632 38.20 18.22 32.98
CA ASP A 632 38.91 19.43 32.57
C ASP A 632 40.20 19.56 33.42
N ASP A 633 41.34 19.35 32.77
CA ASP A 633 42.67 19.49 33.35
C ASP A 633 43.19 20.94 33.32
N THR A 634 42.51 21.82 32.60
CA THR A 634 42.79 23.27 32.58
C THR A 634 42.03 24.02 33.67
N LYS A 635 41.19 23.30 34.43
CA LYS A 635 40.49 23.76 35.65
C LYS A 635 39.87 25.14 35.50
N ASP A 636 39.14 25.37 34.40
CA ASP A 636 38.40 26.60 34.07
C ASP A 636 39.17 27.76 33.41
N SER A 637 40.51 27.68 33.30
CA SER A 637 41.38 28.81 32.91
C SER A 637 41.06 29.48 31.55
N LYS A 638 40.17 28.88 30.76
CA LYS A 638 39.71 29.36 29.46
C LYS A 638 38.19 29.48 29.33
N THR A 639 37.45 29.44 30.43
CA THR A 639 35.98 29.43 30.42
C THR A 639 35.40 30.78 30.84
N THR A 640 34.38 31.24 30.12
CA THR A 640 33.55 32.39 30.47
C THR A 640 32.08 31.98 30.49
N VAL A 641 31.43 32.04 31.65
CA VAL A 641 29.99 31.79 31.76
C VAL A 641 29.28 33.09 32.13
N LYS A 642 28.19 33.40 31.43
CA LYS A 642 27.31 34.52 31.73
C LYS A 642 25.89 34.04 31.93
N LYS A 643 25.24 34.53 32.99
CA LYS A 643 23.81 34.37 33.23
C LYS A 643 23.17 35.75 33.26
N ASP A 644 22.22 35.97 32.36
CA ASP A 644 21.48 37.22 32.18
C ASP A 644 22.41 38.44 32.02
N GLY A 645 23.49 38.26 31.26
CA GLY A 645 24.52 39.27 31.02
C GLY A 645 25.53 39.47 32.15
N VAL A 646 25.39 38.79 33.29
CA VAL A 646 26.29 38.87 34.46
C VAL A 646 27.23 37.66 34.49
N ALA A 647 28.47 37.85 34.92
CA ALA A 647 29.41 36.74 35.11
C ALA A 647 28.87 35.71 36.10
N TYR A 648 28.98 34.43 35.75
CA TYR A 648 28.54 33.29 36.56
C TYR A 648 29.73 32.39 36.87
N ASN A 649 29.94 32.09 38.16
CA ASN A 649 31.01 31.21 38.59
C ASN A 649 30.51 29.76 38.55
N ALA A 650 30.86 29.04 37.48
CA ALA A 650 30.54 27.62 37.36
C ALA A 650 31.37 26.80 38.36
N PRO A 651 30.76 25.92 39.18
CA PRO A 651 31.50 25.05 40.07
C PRO A 651 32.38 24.07 39.30
N ILE A 652 33.56 23.78 39.84
CA ILE A 652 34.45 22.73 39.32
C ILE A 652 34.09 21.43 40.03
N HIS A 653 33.59 20.45 39.29
CA HIS A 653 33.38 19.12 39.82
C HIS A 653 34.73 18.42 39.96
N THR A 654 34.95 17.71 41.07
CA THR A 654 36.23 17.02 41.36
C THR A 654 35.99 15.52 41.49
N GLN A 655 36.96 14.70 41.10
CA GLN A 655 36.90 13.26 41.39
C GLN A 655 37.01 13.09 42.91
N ASN A 656 35.98 12.53 43.54
CA ASN A 656 36.13 11.87 44.84
C ASN A 656 36.59 10.43 44.62
#